data_AF-P36841-F1
#
_entry.id   AF-P36841-F1
#
_cell.length_a   1.000
_cell.length_b   1.000
_cell.length_c   1.000
_cell.angle_alpha   90.00
_cell.angle_beta   90.00
_cell.angle_gamma   90.00
#
_symmetry.space_group_name_H-M   'P 1'
#
loop_
_entity.id
_entity.type
_entity.pdbx_description
1 polymer ?
#
loop_
_entity_poly.entity_id
_entity_poly.type
_entity_poly.pdbx_seq_one_letter_code
_entity_poly.pdbx_strand_id
1 'polypeptide(L)'
;MTIPELPLGGIVSQAVELGAPYEPPLTPDHPEWKVHVPAAAVDKKDQDTPDNWVRRDPRILRLTGRHPLNCEPPMDVLMEYGFITPPAVHFVRNHGAAPRIPWAEHRIEINGLVDKPLFLTMDELVALPSITFPCTLVCAGNRRKEENMLKKSIGFNWGPCATSTTYWTGVRLRDLLLLAGIKSPEQGANFVCFRGPKGELPRGSDGSYGTSLTYAKAMDPSSDVIIAYKQNHRWLTPDHGFPVRMIIPGFIGGRMVKWLSEITVTEVESQNFYHFMDNRVLPSHVDEALAKEEGWWYKPEFIINDLNINSAVARPWHDEVVRLDANKPYTMRGYAYAGGGRKIIRCEVSLDDGKTWRLGDIQRFEKPNEYGKYWCWVHWSLDVMTFDFLNAKEVLLRAWDETMNTQPAIITWNVMGMMNNCYYRIKIHPQVDSDGVMGLRFQHPAPVELGERGNMGWREEDNLVAQALAAVKEGATAAAAPAAPPPVVAAAANGGPRQYTMEEVAAHNTEESCWFVHGGKVYDATPYLDEHPGGAESILIVAGADATDEFNSIHSSKAKAMLAQYYIGDLVASKPAAAGATVPEPQPVASTSSPAVDPLVVLNPRQKVKLPLIERIELNRNTRIFRFGLPSPQHRIGLPVGKHVFTYATINGENVMRAYTPISGDEELGRLDMLIKVYFANEHPAFPDGGKMSQHFESLRIGDTVEFKGPLGHFVYDGRGSYTLNGKLHKHATHMSFVAGGTGITPCYAVIKAALRDPEDKTQISLVFANNTEEDILLREELDELANNHPDRFHLWHTVSQTNSSDWKFSTGRVTLEMFKQHLFACSGPECLALMCGPPAMLEHCCVPFLESMGYSKEQMIHF
;
A
#
# COMPACT_ATOMS: atom_id res chain seq x y z
N MET A 1 -0.12 14.97 -15.83
CA MET A 1 -1.20 14.81 -14.83
C MET A 1 -1.88 16.16 -14.60
N THR A 2 -3.20 16.21 -14.51
CA THR A 2 -3.97 17.41 -14.15
C THR A 2 -3.72 17.75 -12.68
N ILE A 3 -3.25 18.97 -12.41
CA ILE A 3 -3.13 19.52 -11.05
C ILE A 3 -4.55 19.58 -10.47
N PRO A 4 -4.82 19.14 -9.22
CA PRO A 4 -6.13 19.29 -8.59
C PRO A 4 -6.63 20.73 -8.72
N GLU A 5 -7.93 20.95 -8.94
CA GLU A 5 -8.49 22.31 -8.97
C GLU A 5 -8.11 23.07 -7.69
N LEU A 6 -7.26 24.09 -7.83
CA LEU A 6 -6.75 24.87 -6.71
C LEU A 6 -7.75 25.97 -6.33
N PRO A 7 -7.85 26.33 -5.04
CA PRO A 7 -8.62 27.50 -4.63
C PRO A 7 -8.12 28.76 -5.38
N LEU A 8 -9.03 29.67 -5.75
CA LEU A 8 -8.69 30.95 -6.40
C LEU A 8 -7.84 31.89 -5.51
N GLY A 9 -7.56 31.53 -4.25
CA GLY A 9 -6.70 32.25 -3.32
C GLY A 9 -5.38 31.54 -3.04
N GLY A 10 -4.32 32.30 -2.74
CA GLY A 10 -3.01 31.74 -2.40
C GLY A 10 -3.03 30.87 -1.15
N ILE A 11 -2.19 29.84 -1.11
CA ILE A 11 -2.10 28.87 -0.01
C ILE A 11 -1.16 29.42 1.06
N VAL A 12 -1.71 29.65 2.26
CA VAL A 12 -0.94 30.04 3.45
C VAL A 12 -0.14 28.83 3.96
N SER A 13 1.13 29.04 4.29
CA SER A 13 1.97 28.01 4.88
C SER A 13 1.45 27.60 6.26
N GLN A 14 1.37 26.30 6.55
CA GLN A 14 0.99 25.81 7.88
C GLN A 14 1.94 26.29 8.98
N ALA A 15 3.21 26.57 8.64
CA ALA A 15 4.16 27.17 9.56
C ALA A 15 3.70 28.56 10.04
N VAL A 16 3.18 29.40 9.15
CA VAL A 16 2.64 30.73 9.48
C VAL A 16 1.38 30.59 10.33
N GLU A 17 0.52 29.61 10.01
CA GLU A 17 -0.66 29.29 10.84
C GLU A 17 -0.28 28.82 12.26
N LEU A 18 0.90 28.21 12.41
CA LEU A 18 1.50 27.82 13.70
C LEU A 18 2.37 28.93 14.33
N GLY A 19 2.30 30.16 13.81
CA GLY A 19 2.92 31.35 14.41
C GLY A 19 4.36 31.65 13.97
N ALA A 20 4.88 30.99 12.93
CA ALA A 20 6.16 31.38 12.33
C ALA A 20 6.07 32.80 11.73
N PRO A 21 7.21 33.51 11.59
CA PRO A 21 7.23 34.82 10.95
C PRO A 21 6.59 34.78 9.56
N TYR A 22 5.93 35.88 9.17
CA TYR A 22 5.15 35.96 7.95
C TYR A 22 5.93 35.50 6.71
N GLU A 23 5.28 34.65 5.91
CA GLU A 23 5.66 34.39 4.52
C GLU A 23 4.46 34.62 3.62
N PRO A 24 4.65 35.21 2.43
CA PRO A 24 3.54 35.46 1.50
C PRO A 24 2.90 34.13 1.06
N PRO A 25 1.55 34.04 1.00
CA PRO A 25 0.87 32.86 0.49
C PRO A 25 1.35 32.50 -0.92
N LEU A 26 1.43 31.20 -1.22
CA LEU A 26 1.85 30.71 -2.55
C LEU A 26 0.65 30.62 -3.49
N THR A 27 0.74 31.31 -4.62
CA THR A 27 -0.20 31.17 -5.74
C THR A 27 0.47 30.39 -6.89
N PRO A 28 -0.30 29.77 -7.81
CA PRO A 28 0.27 29.01 -8.94
C PRO A 28 1.23 29.79 -9.83
N ASP A 29 1.07 31.11 -9.91
CA ASP A 29 1.92 32.05 -10.64
C ASP A 29 3.15 32.51 -9.84
N HIS A 30 3.23 32.22 -8.54
CA HIS A 30 4.38 32.56 -7.72
C HIS A 30 5.63 31.80 -8.22
N PRO A 31 6.81 32.44 -8.37
CA PRO A 31 8.01 31.78 -8.89
C PRO A 31 8.43 30.54 -8.09
N GLU A 32 8.20 30.55 -6.78
CA GLU A 32 8.52 29.43 -5.88
C GLU A 32 7.47 28.29 -5.92
N TRP A 33 6.35 28.46 -6.61
CA TRP A 33 5.28 27.45 -6.66
C TRP A 33 5.81 26.07 -7.07
N LYS A 34 6.63 26.02 -8.12
CA LYS A 34 7.18 24.76 -8.66
C LYS A 34 8.11 24.01 -7.71
N VAL A 35 8.73 24.71 -6.74
CA VAL A 35 9.63 24.10 -5.75
C VAL A 35 8.95 23.83 -4.41
N HIS A 36 7.67 24.19 -4.25
CA HIS A 36 6.90 23.90 -3.04
C HIS A 36 5.67 23.02 -3.26
N VAL A 37 4.89 23.33 -4.30
CA VAL A 37 3.62 22.69 -4.66
C VAL A 37 2.77 22.39 -3.42
N PRO A 38 2.41 23.40 -2.62
CA PRO A 38 1.85 23.19 -1.30
C PRO A 38 0.49 22.47 -1.36
N ALA A 39 0.27 21.53 -0.44
CA ALA A 39 -1.02 20.88 -0.28
C ALA A 39 -2.05 21.86 0.28
N ALA A 40 -3.21 21.98 -0.39
CA ALA A 40 -4.24 22.95 -0.06
C ALA A 40 -5.16 22.51 1.10
N ALA A 41 -5.27 21.20 1.35
CA ALA A 41 -6.21 20.64 2.32
C ALA A 41 -5.63 19.40 3.01
N VAL A 42 -6.27 19.01 4.12
CA VAL A 42 -6.03 17.73 4.79
C VAL A 42 -6.57 16.61 3.89
N ASP A 43 -5.76 15.59 3.62
CA ASP A 43 -6.18 14.42 2.85
C ASP A 43 -7.27 13.66 3.62
N LYS A 44 -8.30 13.19 2.92
CA LYS A 44 -9.40 12.42 3.52
C LYS A 44 -8.91 11.21 4.33
N LYS A 45 -7.76 10.63 3.95
CA LYS A 45 -7.14 9.50 4.66
C LYS A 45 -6.64 9.83 6.07
N ASP A 46 -6.44 11.12 6.38
CA ASP A 46 -5.93 11.58 7.68
C ASP A 46 -7.03 12.02 8.66
N GLN A 47 -8.29 12.14 8.23
CA GLN A 47 -9.38 12.73 9.04
C GLN A 47 -9.56 12.07 10.41
N ASP A 48 -9.39 10.73 10.45
CA ASP A 48 -9.54 9.92 11.66
C ASP A 48 -8.18 9.56 12.32
N THR A 49 -7.16 10.39 12.12
CA THR A 49 -5.80 10.17 12.67
C THR A 49 -5.36 11.36 13.51
N PRO A 50 -4.35 11.22 14.39
CA PRO A 50 -3.73 12.35 15.09
C PRO A 50 -3.18 13.45 14.14
N ASP A 51 -2.92 13.10 12.88
CA ASP A 51 -2.43 14.02 11.84
C ASP A 51 -3.57 14.74 11.08
N ASN A 52 -4.82 14.71 11.56
CA ASN A 52 -6.00 15.31 10.89
C ASN A 52 -5.95 16.84 10.66
N TRP A 53 -4.83 17.47 10.99
CA TRP A 53 -4.54 18.89 10.81
C TRP A 53 -3.41 19.14 9.79
N VAL A 54 -2.67 18.11 9.37
CA VAL A 54 -1.54 18.21 8.44
C VAL A 54 -2.04 18.12 7.00
N ARG A 55 -1.66 19.08 6.14
CA ARG A 55 -2.04 19.10 4.72
C ARG A 55 -1.04 18.26 3.92
N ARG A 56 -1.53 17.29 3.15
CA ARG A 56 -0.71 16.33 2.40
C ARG A 56 -1.16 16.24 0.95
N ASP A 57 -0.21 16.08 0.04
CA ASP A 57 -0.49 15.96 -1.39
C ASP A 57 -1.02 14.55 -1.69
N PRO A 58 -2.17 14.41 -2.37
CA PRO A 58 -2.78 13.10 -2.63
C PRO A 58 -1.95 12.20 -3.56
N ARG A 59 -0.93 12.73 -4.25
CA ARG A 59 -0.04 11.96 -5.13
C ARG A 59 0.96 11.09 -4.37
N ILE A 60 1.21 11.35 -3.08
CA ILE A 60 2.16 10.56 -2.30
C ILE A 60 1.66 9.12 -2.10
N LEU A 61 2.57 8.15 -2.17
CA LEU A 61 2.26 6.73 -1.99
C LEU A 61 2.42 6.36 -0.53
N ARG A 62 1.31 6.17 0.19
CA ARG A 62 1.34 5.76 1.61
C ARG A 62 1.65 4.29 1.75
N LEU A 63 2.73 3.96 2.46
CA LEU A 63 3.29 2.61 2.58
C LEU A 63 2.89 1.89 3.89
N THR A 64 2.37 2.64 4.87
CA THR A 64 1.93 2.13 6.19
C THR A 64 0.44 2.33 6.42
N GLY A 65 -0.34 2.53 5.35
CA GLY A 65 -1.78 2.80 5.46
C GLY A 65 -2.07 4.25 5.85
N ARG A 66 -2.84 4.47 6.93
CA ARG A 66 -3.25 5.80 7.38
C ARG A 66 -2.21 6.44 8.31
N HIS A 67 -1.77 5.72 9.34
CA HIS A 67 -0.94 6.24 10.42
C HIS A 67 -0.01 5.14 11.02
N PRO A 68 1.21 5.46 11.48
CA PRO A 68 1.94 6.72 11.24
C PRO A 68 2.23 6.91 9.76
N LEU A 69 2.37 8.16 9.29
CA LEU A 69 2.63 8.40 7.88
C LEU A 69 4.05 7.96 7.51
N ASN A 70 4.13 7.00 6.59
CA ASN A 70 5.34 6.73 5.82
C ASN A 70 4.96 6.69 4.34
N CYS A 71 5.57 7.54 3.53
CA CYS A 71 5.26 7.65 2.11
C CYS A 71 6.48 8.02 1.26
N GLU A 72 6.43 7.65 -0.01
CA GLU A 72 7.36 8.12 -1.04
C GLU A 72 6.60 8.71 -2.24
N PRO A 73 7.21 9.62 -3.02
CA PRO A 73 6.64 10.04 -4.29
C PRO A 73 6.68 8.88 -5.30
N PRO A 74 5.72 8.82 -6.23
CA PRO A 74 5.90 8.07 -7.47
C PRO A 74 7.21 8.46 -8.17
N MET A 75 7.90 7.51 -8.79
CA MET A 75 9.17 7.69 -9.50
C MET A 75 9.03 8.69 -10.65
N ASP A 76 7.92 8.67 -11.38
CA ASP A 76 7.65 9.63 -12.44
C ASP A 76 7.55 11.07 -11.89
N VAL A 77 6.81 11.24 -10.79
CA VAL A 77 6.69 12.52 -10.06
C VAL A 77 8.04 12.97 -9.50
N LEU A 78 8.81 12.07 -8.89
CA LEU A 78 10.14 12.37 -8.35
C LEU A 78 11.09 12.89 -9.45
N MET A 79 11.13 12.19 -10.58
CA MET A 79 12.00 12.54 -11.70
C MET A 79 11.51 13.75 -12.50
N GLU A 80 10.20 14.02 -12.52
CA GLU A 80 9.61 15.21 -13.16
C GLU A 80 10.14 16.52 -12.53
N TYR A 81 10.21 16.58 -11.20
CA TYR A 81 10.75 17.76 -10.50
C TYR A 81 12.27 17.92 -10.63
N GLY A 82 12.97 16.90 -11.13
CA GLY A 82 14.40 16.97 -11.41
C GLY A 82 15.23 17.09 -10.13
N PHE A 83 16.07 18.11 -10.06
CA PHE A 83 17.07 18.23 -8.99
C PHE A 83 16.47 18.49 -7.60
N ILE A 84 15.43 19.33 -7.52
CA ILE A 84 14.87 19.82 -6.26
C ILE A 84 13.44 19.30 -6.12
N THR A 85 13.25 18.39 -5.15
CA THR A 85 11.96 17.81 -4.79
C THR A 85 11.15 18.78 -3.92
N PRO A 86 9.90 19.11 -4.28
CA PRO A 86 9.03 19.92 -3.44
C PRO A 86 8.69 19.22 -2.11
N PRO A 87 8.57 19.95 -0.97
CA PRO A 87 8.22 19.37 0.33
C PRO A 87 6.94 18.53 0.32
N ALA A 88 5.94 18.89 -0.50
CA ALA A 88 4.66 18.20 -0.59
C ALA A 88 4.76 16.77 -1.14
N VAL A 89 5.80 16.47 -1.92
CA VAL A 89 6.08 15.13 -2.46
C VAL A 89 7.41 14.56 -1.99
N HIS A 90 8.15 15.28 -1.15
CA HIS A 90 9.35 14.77 -0.49
C HIS A 90 8.95 13.60 0.42
N PHE A 91 9.65 12.46 0.33
CA PHE A 91 9.31 11.27 1.10
C PHE A 91 9.16 11.59 2.61
N VAL A 92 8.16 11.01 3.27
CA VAL A 92 7.93 11.21 4.71
C VAL A 92 8.17 9.90 5.43
N ARG A 93 8.97 9.95 6.50
CA ARG A 93 9.12 8.84 7.46
C ARG A 93 8.84 9.40 8.85
N ASN A 94 7.71 9.02 9.43
CA ASN A 94 7.35 9.33 10.83
C ASN A 94 7.23 8.02 11.63
N HIS A 95 7.80 7.98 12.83
CA HIS A 95 7.63 6.86 13.78
C HIS A 95 6.32 6.96 14.58
N GLY A 96 5.69 8.15 14.62
CA GLY A 96 4.41 8.44 15.26
C GLY A 96 3.74 9.63 14.59
N ALA A 97 2.86 10.33 15.31
CA ALA A 97 2.22 11.54 14.84
C ALA A 97 3.18 12.71 14.63
N ALA A 98 2.89 13.57 13.65
CA ALA A 98 3.62 14.82 13.50
C ALA A 98 3.22 15.77 14.66
N PRO A 99 4.16 16.20 15.52
CA PRO A 99 3.84 17.11 16.62
C PRO A 99 3.30 18.46 16.13
N ARG A 100 2.20 18.91 16.74
CA ARG A 100 1.63 20.24 16.49
C ARG A 100 2.25 21.26 17.44
N ILE A 101 3.42 21.79 17.08
CA ILE A 101 4.20 22.68 17.94
C ILE A 101 4.09 24.13 17.47
N PRO A 102 3.53 25.07 18.27
CA PRO A 102 3.56 26.50 17.95
C PRO A 102 4.99 27.07 17.96
N TRP A 103 5.29 27.99 17.04
CA TRP A 103 6.62 28.63 16.91
C TRP A 103 7.14 29.21 18.22
N ALA A 104 6.28 29.96 18.92
CA ALA A 104 6.64 30.68 20.15
C ALA A 104 6.85 29.75 21.36
N GLU A 105 6.37 28.50 21.30
CA GLU A 105 6.44 27.53 22.40
C GLU A 105 7.68 26.62 22.30
N HIS A 106 8.16 26.35 21.08
CA HIS A 106 9.30 25.46 20.87
C HIS A 106 10.61 26.02 21.46
N ARG A 107 11.40 25.14 22.08
CA ARG A 107 12.73 25.46 22.63
C ARG A 107 13.71 24.36 22.27
N ILE A 108 14.97 24.74 22.04
CA ILE A 108 16.09 23.81 21.89
C ILE A 108 16.99 23.98 23.11
N GLU A 109 17.14 22.92 23.89
CA GLU A 109 18.10 22.85 25.00
C GLU A 109 19.45 22.33 24.49
N ILE A 110 20.54 23.04 24.78
CA ILE A 110 21.92 22.61 24.54
C ILE A 110 22.60 22.46 25.90
N ASN A 111 22.97 21.24 26.29
CA ASN A 111 23.42 20.91 27.64
C ASN A 111 24.53 19.83 27.65
N GLY A 112 24.83 19.29 28.84
CA GLY A 112 25.86 18.27 29.05
C GLY A 112 27.25 18.87 29.27
N LEU A 113 28.26 18.30 28.61
CA LEU A 113 29.65 18.74 28.66
C LEU A 113 29.88 20.01 27.83
N VAL A 114 29.34 21.12 28.34
CA VAL A 114 29.44 22.49 27.79
C VAL A 114 29.71 23.49 28.93
N ASP A 115 30.33 24.64 28.64
CA ASP A 115 30.60 25.70 29.62
C ASP A 115 29.32 26.46 30.02
N LYS A 116 28.46 26.73 29.05
CA LYS A 116 27.25 27.52 29.19
C LYS A 116 26.09 26.81 28.50
N PRO A 117 25.28 26.02 29.24
CA PRO A 117 24.05 25.48 28.72
C PRO A 117 23.16 26.59 28.13
N LEU A 118 22.52 26.31 27.00
CA LEU A 118 21.68 27.26 26.26
C LEU A 118 20.24 26.72 26.17
N PHE A 119 19.26 27.61 26.26
CA PHE A 119 17.86 27.33 25.94
C PHE A 119 17.44 28.33 24.87
N LEU A 120 17.43 27.90 23.60
CA LEU A 120 17.18 28.77 22.46
C LEU A 120 15.69 28.74 22.08
N THR A 121 15.09 29.91 21.93
CA THR A 121 13.84 30.10 21.19
C THR A 121 14.07 29.97 19.69
N MET A 122 12.99 29.77 18.92
CA MET A 122 13.09 29.81 17.45
C MET A 122 13.55 31.18 16.93
N ASP A 123 13.10 32.29 17.55
CA ASP A 123 13.51 33.64 17.16
C ASP A 123 15.01 33.89 17.40
N GLU A 124 15.56 33.38 18.49
CA GLU A 124 17.01 33.44 18.77
C GLU A 124 17.80 32.56 17.79
N LEU A 125 17.31 31.36 17.47
CA LEU A 125 17.99 30.48 16.51
C LEU A 125 18.07 31.11 15.12
N VAL A 126 16.97 31.67 14.61
CA VAL A 126 16.96 32.27 13.26
C VAL A 126 17.73 33.58 13.16
N ALA A 127 18.04 34.22 14.29
CA ALA A 127 18.87 35.42 14.34
C ALA A 127 20.38 35.11 14.25
N LEU A 128 20.78 33.84 14.43
CA LEU A 128 22.18 33.41 14.28
C LEU A 128 22.58 33.29 12.80
N PRO A 129 23.89 33.34 12.49
CA PRO A 129 24.38 33.14 11.12
C PRO A 129 23.98 31.77 10.57
N SER A 130 23.28 31.78 9.43
CA SER A 130 22.80 30.58 8.76
C SER A 130 23.42 30.38 7.40
N ILE A 131 23.45 29.12 6.97
CA ILE A 131 23.86 28.71 5.63
C ILE A 131 22.70 28.05 4.90
N THR A 132 22.74 28.07 3.56
CA THR A 132 21.79 27.35 2.72
C THR A 132 22.54 26.52 1.68
N PHE A 133 22.21 25.23 1.57
CA PHE A 133 22.79 24.34 0.55
C PHE A 133 21.81 23.20 0.20
N PRO A 134 21.92 22.61 -1.00
CA PRO A 134 21.10 21.46 -1.38
C PRO A 134 21.66 20.18 -0.74
N CYS A 135 20.78 19.29 -0.27
CA CYS A 135 21.16 17.99 0.27
C CYS A 135 20.13 16.93 -0.13
N THR A 136 20.61 15.77 -0.55
CA THR A 136 19.76 14.57 -0.72
C THR A 136 19.58 13.90 0.63
N LEU A 137 18.32 13.74 1.04
CA LEU A 137 17.95 12.85 2.14
C LEU A 137 17.62 11.47 1.58
N VAL A 138 18.00 10.43 2.33
CA VAL A 138 17.74 9.03 1.98
C VAL A 138 17.34 8.27 3.23
N CYS A 139 16.21 7.56 3.20
CA CYS A 139 15.86 6.62 4.25
C CYS A 139 16.80 5.40 4.21
N ALA A 140 17.27 4.92 5.36
CA ALA A 140 18.04 3.67 5.43
C ALA A 140 17.29 2.47 4.83
N GLY A 141 15.95 2.52 4.80
CA GLY A 141 15.10 1.51 4.20
C GLY A 141 14.84 1.65 2.70
N ASN A 142 15.44 2.61 2.00
CA ASN A 142 15.23 2.75 0.55
C ASN A 142 15.48 1.41 -0.17
N ARG A 143 14.60 1.03 -1.10
CA ARG A 143 14.60 -0.26 -1.82
C ARG A 143 14.38 -1.50 -0.93
N ARG A 144 13.80 -1.38 0.27
CA ARG A 144 13.49 -2.52 1.15
C ARG A 144 12.51 -3.54 0.55
N LYS A 145 11.55 -3.11 -0.29
CA LYS A 145 10.58 -4.04 -0.91
C LYS A 145 11.29 -5.14 -1.69
N GLU A 146 12.40 -4.83 -2.37
CA GLU A 146 13.21 -5.83 -3.07
C GLU A 146 13.78 -6.91 -2.15
N GLU A 147 14.25 -6.55 -0.96
CA GLU A 147 14.71 -7.52 0.06
C GLU A 147 13.54 -8.33 0.60
N ASN A 148 12.42 -7.68 0.90
CA ASN A 148 11.23 -8.33 1.44
C ASN A 148 10.62 -9.36 0.48
N MET A 149 10.80 -9.19 -0.84
CA MET A 149 10.42 -10.19 -1.85
C MET A 149 11.40 -11.36 -1.94
N LEU A 150 12.61 -11.25 -1.37
CA LEU A 150 13.50 -12.40 -1.21
C LEU A 150 13.23 -13.13 0.11
N LYS A 151 13.25 -12.39 1.22
CA LYS A 151 12.97 -12.86 2.58
C LYS A 151 12.46 -11.68 3.40
N LYS A 152 11.35 -11.87 4.13
CA LYS A 152 10.73 -10.79 4.91
C LYS A 152 11.68 -10.27 6.00
N SER A 153 11.95 -8.96 6.01
CA SER A 153 12.60 -8.19 7.07
C SER A 153 11.57 -7.60 8.04
N ILE A 154 12.02 -6.92 9.11
CA ILE A 154 11.11 -6.32 10.11
C ILE A 154 10.53 -4.96 9.71
N GLY A 155 10.83 -4.45 8.51
CA GLY A 155 10.36 -3.15 8.02
C GLY A 155 9.30 -3.23 6.90
N PHE A 156 8.54 -2.13 6.74
CA PHE A 156 7.58 -1.96 5.65
C PHE A 156 8.26 -1.72 4.28
N ASN A 157 7.49 -1.89 3.20
CA ASN A 157 7.97 -1.97 1.82
C ASN A 157 8.22 -0.59 1.20
N TRP A 158 9.40 0.00 1.41
CA TRP A 158 9.88 1.10 0.57
C TRP A 158 10.20 0.62 -0.84
N GLY A 159 9.75 1.35 -1.85
CA GLY A 159 10.25 1.22 -3.20
C GLY A 159 11.57 1.98 -3.36
N PRO A 160 11.91 2.41 -4.57
CA PRO A 160 13.15 3.12 -4.86
C PRO A 160 13.03 4.64 -4.64
N CYS A 161 11.96 5.16 -4.04
CA CYS A 161 11.72 6.60 -3.96
C CYS A 161 11.78 7.16 -2.53
N ALA A 162 12.35 6.40 -1.58
CA ALA A 162 12.61 6.86 -0.22
C ALA A 162 13.84 7.79 -0.15
N THR A 163 13.91 8.73 -1.10
CA THR A 163 14.96 9.73 -1.28
C THR A 163 14.38 10.99 -1.93
N SER A 164 14.91 12.15 -1.56
CA SER A 164 14.49 13.45 -2.10
C SER A 164 15.58 14.48 -1.85
N THR A 165 15.68 15.49 -2.73
CA THR A 165 16.74 16.51 -2.65
C THR A 165 16.13 17.89 -2.53
N THR A 166 16.62 18.68 -1.59
CA THR A 166 15.99 19.98 -1.26
C THR A 166 17.03 20.94 -0.73
N TYR A 167 16.81 22.26 -0.85
CA TYR A 167 17.64 23.25 -0.17
C TYR A 167 17.28 23.31 1.31
N TRP A 168 18.27 23.21 2.19
CA TRP A 168 18.08 23.34 3.63
C TRP A 168 18.76 24.60 4.12
N THR A 169 18.09 25.36 4.99
CA THR A 169 18.68 26.55 5.64
C THR A 169 18.65 26.39 7.15
N GLY A 170 19.78 26.68 7.79
CA GLY A 170 19.95 26.53 9.22
C GLY A 170 21.28 27.02 9.75
N VAL A 171 21.43 26.97 11.07
CA VAL A 171 22.67 27.29 11.78
C VAL A 171 23.55 26.05 11.82
N ARG A 172 24.86 26.19 11.61
CA ARG A 172 25.80 25.06 11.74
C ARG A 172 25.77 24.53 13.17
N LEU A 173 25.65 23.21 13.34
CA LEU A 173 25.70 22.55 14.66
C LEU A 173 27.00 22.92 15.40
N ARG A 174 28.12 22.88 14.68
CA ARG A 174 29.44 23.29 15.19
C ARG A 174 29.41 24.67 15.85
N ASP A 175 28.76 25.64 15.22
CA ASP A 175 28.75 27.02 15.70
C ASP A 175 27.89 27.16 16.97
N LEU A 176 26.78 26.41 17.06
CA LEU A 176 25.98 26.32 18.29
C LEU A 176 26.73 25.66 19.45
N LEU A 177 27.47 24.58 19.18
CA LEU A 177 28.28 23.90 20.19
C LEU A 177 29.44 24.77 20.68
N LEU A 178 30.09 25.52 19.78
CA LEU A 178 31.10 26.51 20.15
C LEU A 178 30.50 27.66 20.96
N LEU A 179 29.30 28.14 20.61
CA LEU A 179 28.58 29.17 21.36
C LEU A 179 28.24 28.73 22.80
N ALA A 180 27.92 27.44 22.99
CA ALA A 180 27.69 26.85 24.31
C ALA A 180 29.00 26.55 25.08
N GLY A 181 30.17 26.66 24.44
CA GLY A 181 31.46 26.30 25.03
C GLY A 181 31.63 24.79 25.22
N ILE A 182 31.42 24.01 24.15
CA ILE A 182 31.61 22.56 24.15
C ILE A 182 32.99 22.16 24.70
N LYS A 183 33.02 21.15 25.59
CA LYS A 183 34.25 20.57 26.14
C LYS A 183 35.00 19.76 25.07
N SER A 184 36.28 19.48 25.33
CA SER A 184 37.11 18.63 24.46
C SER A 184 36.93 17.13 24.74
N PRO A 185 37.33 16.22 23.83
CA PRO A 185 37.37 14.78 24.10
C PRO A 185 38.22 14.42 25.32
N GLU A 186 39.30 15.16 25.59
CA GLU A 186 40.14 14.99 26.79
C GLU A 186 39.37 15.31 28.09
N GLN A 187 38.31 16.10 27.99
CA GLN A 187 37.37 16.42 29.07
C GLN A 187 36.10 15.56 29.04
N GLY A 188 36.10 14.48 28.25
CA GLY A 188 35.01 13.51 28.15
C GLY A 188 34.00 13.78 27.02
N ALA A 189 34.08 14.87 26.26
CA ALA A 189 33.12 15.14 25.19
C ALA A 189 33.38 14.26 23.96
N ASN A 190 32.80 13.06 23.93
CA ASN A 190 33.00 12.08 22.86
C ASN A 190 31.84 12.01 21.88
N PHE A 191 30.63 12.35 22.31
CA PHE A 191 29.41 12.27 21.52
C PHE A 191 28.54 13.53 21.70
N VAL A 192 27.70 13.78 20.71
CA VAL A 192 26.61 14.75 20.76
C VAL A 192 25.32 13.98 20.52
N CYS A 193 24.48 13.89 21.54
CA CYS A 193 23.19 13.23 21.52
C CYS A 193 22.08 14.22 21.16
N PHE A 194 21.07 13.75 20.42
CA PHE A 194 19.97 14.55 19.91
C PHE A 194 18.66 13.87 20.25
N ARG A 195 17.65 14.64 20.66
CA ARG A 195 16.30 14.13 20.93
C ARG A 195 15.20 15.02 20.38
N GLY A 196 14.13 14.40 19.92
CA GLY A 196 12.84 15.05 19.65
C GLY A 196 12.03 15.26 20.94
N PRO A 197 10.74 15.63 20.82
CA PRO A 197 9.85 15.83 21.97
C PRO A 197 9.66 14.54 22.79
N LYS A 198 9.52 14.70 24.11
CA LYS A 198 9.21 13.60 25.03
C LYS A 198 7.74 13.18 24.88
N GLY A 199 7.46 11.89 24.98
CA GLY A 199 6.11 11.31 24.87
C GLY A 199 5.54 11.26 23.45
N GLU A 200 6.33 11.57 22.42
CA GLU A 200 5.89 11.53 21.01
C GLU A 200 5.71 10.10 20.50
N LEU A 201 6.51 9.16 21.01
CA LEU A 201 6.63 7.80 20.53
C LEU A 201 6.37 6.79 21.64
N PRO A 202 5.82 5.61 21.31
CA PRO A 202 5.43 4.60 22.31
C PRO A 202 6.60 3.81 22.90
N ARG A 203 7.83 4.00 22.37
CA ARG A 203 9.02 3.25 22.80
C ARG A 203 10.13 4.19 23.22
N GLY A 204 10.94 3.73 24.17
CA GLY A 204 12.01 4.51 24.80
C GLY A 204 11.57 5.08 26.15
N SER A 205 12.53 5.23 27.06
CA SER A 205 12.26 5.59 28.46
C SER A 205 11.51 6.91 28.67
N ASP A 206 11.61 7.83 27.72
CA ASP A 206 10.90 9.11 27.72
C ASP A 206 9.99 9.31 26.50
N GLY A 207 9.77 8.26 25.70
CA GLY A 207 8.97 8.30 24.47
C GLY A 207 9.49 9.26 23.41
N SER A 208 10.78 9.61 23.39
CA SER A 208 11.36 10.48 22.35
C SER A 208 12.03 9.68 21.24
N TYR A 209 12.09 10.24 20.02
CA TYR A 209 13.08 9.80 19.02
C TYR A 209 14.45 10.37 19.37
N GLY A 210 15.50 9.56 19.37
CA GLY A 210 16.85 10.04 19.66
C GLY A 210 17.98 9.21 19.07
N THR A 211 19.11 9.88 18.85
CA THR A 211 20.33 9.30 18.28
C THR A 211 21.54 10.16 18.65
N SER A 212 22.74 9.80 18.21
CA SER A 212 23.94 10.63 18.44
C SER A 212 24.84 10.73 17.21
N LEU A 213 25.78 11.67 17.27
CA LEU A 213 26.96 11.77 16.42
C LEU A 213 28.21 11.71 17.30
N THR A 214 29.34 11.30 16.72
CA THR A 214 30.64 11.47 17.38
C THR A 214 31.01 12.94 17.45
N TYR A 215 31.78 13.33 18.47
CA TYR A 215 32.35 14.66 18.62
C TYR A 215 33.07 15.11 17.34
N ALA A 216 33.93 14.22 16.81
CA ALA A 216 34.70 14.49 15.60
C ALA A 216 33.80 14.85 14.41
N LYS A 217 32.67 14.15 14.22
CA LYS A 217 31.73 14.46 13.13
C LYS A 217 30.94 15.74 13.38
N ALA A 218 30.53 16.00 14.62
CA ALA A 218 29.78 17.21 14.98
C ALA A 218 30.61 18.49 14.84
N MET A 219 31.91 18.42 15.12
CA MET A 219 32.84 19.56 15.10
C MET A 219 33.61 19.73 13.78
N ASP A 220 33.49 18.78 12.85
CA ASP A 220 34.14 18.83 11.55
C ASP A 220 33.48 19.90 10.64
N PRO A 221 34.18 21.00 10.29
CA PRO A 221 33.61 22.04 9.44
C PRO A 221 33.28 21.53 8.02
N SER A 222 33.91 20.44 7.57
CA SER A 222 33.66 19.87 6.24
C SER A 222 32.37 19.07 6.13
N SER A 223 31.70 18.80 7.25
CA SER A 223 30.53 17.93 7.31
C SER A 223 29.19 18.66 7.14
N ASP A 224 29.16 20.00 7.11
CA ASP A 224 27.95 20.82 6.89
C ASP A 224 26.72 20.42 7.73
N VAL A 225 26.93 19.93 8.96
CA VAL A 225 25.82 19.58 9.86
C VAL A 225 25.10 20.85 10.31
N ILE A 226 23.79 20.94 10.06
CA ILE A 226 22.98 22.12 10.41
C ILE A 226 21.75 21.76 11.23
N ILE A 227 21.32 22.73 12.03
CA ILE A 227 20.02 22.81 12.69
C ILE A 227 19.13 23.66 11.77
N ALA A 228 18.36 22.98 10.92
CA ALA A 228 17.59 23.54 9.83
C ALA A 228 16.18 23.94 10.27
N TYR A 229 15.75 25.10 9.79
CA TYR A 229 14.42 25.67 10.04
C TYR A 229 13.71 26.12 8.74
N LYS A 230 14.37 26.02 7.57
CA LYS A 230 13.74 26.15 6.25
C LYS A 230 14.11 25.03 5.29
N GLN A 231 13.16 24.71 4.42
CA GLN A 231 13.26 23.77 3.31
C GLN A 231 12.79 24.47 2.03
N ASN A 232 13.62 24.49 0.97
CA ASN A 232 13.43 25.30 -0.24
C ASN A 232 13.15 26.78 0.07
N HIS A 233 13.93 27.38 0.97
CA HIS A 233 13.85 28.81 1.35
C HIS A 233 12.60 29.25 2.12
N ARG A 234 11.66 28.34 2.38
CA ARG A 234 10.49 28.57 3.22
C ARG A 234 10.50 27.75 4.50
N TRP A 235 9.73 28.14 5.50
CA TRP A 235 9.62 27.40 6.76
C TRP A 235 9.31 25.91 6.52
N LEU A 236 9.86 25.05 7.39
CA LEU A 236 9.58 23.61 7.34
C LEU A 236 8.07 23.34 7.38
N THR A 237 7.63 22.27 6.73
CA THR A 237 6.27 21.74 6.91
C THR A 237 6.23 20.84 8.16
N PRO A 238 5.04 20.57 8.75
CA PRO A 238 4.90 19.69 9.91
C PRO A 238 5.58 18.33 9.74
N ASP A 239 5.31 17.63 8.62
CA ASP A 239 5.89 16.30 8.34
C ASP A 239 7.42 16.32 8.21
N HIS A 240 7.99 17.46 7.80
CA HIS A 240 9.43 17.64 7.63
C HIS A 240 10.10 18.30 8.82
N GLY A 241 9.45 18.35 9.98
CA GLY A 241 10.09 18.73 11.23
C GLY A 241 9.89 20.18 11.66
N PHE A 242 8.83 20.86 11.23
CA PHE A 242 8.51 22.20 11.75
C PHE A 242 8.40 22.20 13.29
N PRO A 243 9.05 23.14 14.01
CA PRO A 243 9.75 24.32 13.49
C PRO A 243 11.24 24.12 13.17
N VAL A 244 11.85 23.03 13.62
CA VAL A 244 13.30 22.78 13.50
C VAL A 244 13.65 21.30 13.42
N ARG A 245 14.67 20.98 12.61
CA ARG A 245 15.23 19.62 12.50
C ARG A 245 16.75 19.65 12.34
N MET A 246 17.37 18.50 12.49
CA MET A 246 18.75 18.28 12.03
C MET A 246 18.82 17.94 10.55
N ILE A 247 19.92 18.33 9.91
CA ILE A 247 20.37 17.82 8.61
C ILE A 247 21.85 17.44 8.72
N ILE A 248 22.19 16.20 8.32
CA ILE A 248 23.53 15.63 8.38
C ILE A 248 23.89 15.12 6.97
N PRO A 249 24.54 15.95 6.14
CA PRO A 249 24.79 15.58 4.75
C PRO A 249 25.58 14.27 4.57
N GLY A 250 25.14 13.43 3.62
CA GLY A 250 25.72 12.11 3.34
C GLY A 250 25.37 10.99 4.33
N PHE A 251 24.61 11.27 5.38
CA PHE A 251 24.13 10.27 6.34
C PHE A 251 22.73 9.75 6.00
N ILE A 252 22.35 8.61 6.56
CA ILE A 252 20.96 8.15 6.54
C ILE A 252 20.02 9.14 7.26
N GLY A 253 18.79 9.25 6.77
CA GLY A 253 17.76 10.11 7.37
C GLY A 253 17.41 9.76 8.83
N GLY A 254 17.65 8.51 9.26
CA GLY A 254 17.43 8.08 10.66
C GLY A 254 18.33 8.78 11.69
N ARG A 255 19.39 9.49 11.26
CA ARG A 255 20.20 10.32 12.17
C ARG A 255 19.72 11.77 12.26
N MET A 256 18.81 12.18 11.40
CA MET A 256 18.40 13.56 11.19
C MET A 256 17.09 13.87 11.93
N VAL A 257 17.20 13.94 13.26
CA VAL A 257 16.08 14.14 14.20
C VAL A 257 15.22 15.33 13.79
N LYS A 258 13.92 15.10 13.63
CA LYS A 258 12.89 16.12 13.39
C LYS A 258 12.35 16.62 14.73
N TRP A 259 11.79 17.83 14.72
CA TRP A 259 11.19 18.45 15.92
C TRP A 259 12.21 18.53 17.08
N LEU A 260 13.48 18.82 16.73
CA LEU A 260 14.63 18.71 17.62
C LEU A 260 14.45 19.56 18.88
N SER A 261 14.49 18.92 20.05
CA SER A 261 14.24 19.57 21.35
C SER A 261 15.49 19.61 22.24
N GLU A 262 16.40 18.63 22.14
CA GLU A 262 17.59 18.55 23.00
C GLU A 262 18.86 18.22 22.19
N ILE A 263 19.97 18.88 22.53
CA ILE A 263 21.35 18.62 22.06
C ILE A 263 22.25 18.48 23.29
N THR A 264 22.67 17.26 23.61
CA THR A 264 23.45 16.97 24.83
C THR A 264 24.85 16.49 24.46
N VAL A 265 25.90 17.15 24.97
CA VAL A 265 27.29 16.67 24.81
C VAL A 265 27.61 15.67 25.91
N THR A 266 28.06 14.46 25.54
CA THR A 266 28.18 13.31 26.45
C THR A 266 29.46 12.51 26.25
N GLU A 267 29.81 11.69 27.25
CA GLU A 267 30.92 10.72 27.19
C GLU A 267 30.59 9.47 26.39
N VAL A 268 29.31 9.10 26.35
CA VAL A 268 28.79 7.89 25.69
C VAL A 268 27.78 8.25 24.61
N GLU A 269 27.59 7.35 23.66
CA GLU A 269 26.58 7.49 22.61
C GLU A 269 25.14 7.51 23.19
N SER A 270 24.19 7.92 22.36
CA SER A 270 22.77 8.00 22.73
C SER A 270 22.24 6.67 23.25
N GLN A 271 21.69 6.68 24.46
CA GLN A 271 21.03 5.52 25.05
C GLN A 271 19.55 5.36 24.65
N ASN A 272 19.08 6.16 23.68
CA ASN A 272 17.70 6.11 23.20
C ASN A 272 17.40 4.77 22.50
N PHE A 273 16.17 4.26 22.69
CA PHE A 273 15.70 3.00 22.12
C PHE A 273 15.95 2.88 20.61
N TYR A 274 15.63 3.94 19.85
CA TYR A 274 15.77 3.96 18.38
C TYR A 274 17.22 4.05 17.90
N HIS A 275 18.18 4.37 18.79
CA HIS A 275 19.60 4.33 18.47
C HIS A 275 20.15 2.89 18.44
N PHE A 276 19.59 2.00 19.26
CA PHE A 276 19.99 0.58 19.34
C PHE A 276 19.12 -0.31 18.45
N MET A 277 17.80 -0.19 18.56
CA MET A 277 16.83 -1.15 18.01
C MET A 277 16.37 -0.81 16.58
N ASP A 278 16.99 0.18 15.93
CA ASP A 278 16.69 0.61 14.57
C ASP A 278 17.99 1.05 13.86
N ASN A 279 17.95 1.24 12.54
CA ASN A 279 19.05 1.81 11.74
C ASN A 279 20.40 1.08 11.86
N ARG A 280 20.38 -0.25 11.72
CA ARG A 280 21.57 -1.13 11.69
C ARG A 280 21.53 -2.09 10.50
N VAL A 281 22.71 -2.43 9.96
CA VAL A 281 22.87 -3.54 9.02
C VAL A 281 23.59 -4.68 9.74
N LEU A 282 22.80 -5.63 10.26
CA LEU A 282 23.35 -6.84 10.88
C LEU A 282 23.81 -7.85 9.81
N PRO A 283 24.75 -8.76 10.12
CA PRO A 283 25.15 -9.82 9.21
C PRO A 283 23.96 -10.65 8.72
N SER A 284 23.99 -11.11 7.47
CA SER A 284 22.85 -11.73 6.78
C SER A 284 22.32 -13.03 7.39
N HIS A 285 23.10 -13.69 8.25
CA HIS A 285 22.68 -14.88 8.99
C HIS A 285 21.91 -14.56 10.28
N VAL A 286 21.99 -13.31 10.75
CA VAL A 286 21.33 -12.85 11.98
C VAL A 286 19.88 -12.51 11.67
N ASP A 287 18.94 -13.24 12.27
CA ASP A 287 17.52 -12.88 12.29
C ASP A 287 17.16 -12.14 13.58
N GLU A 288 15.88 -11.80 13.76
CA GLU A 288 15.44 -11.03 14.91
C GLU A 288 15.62 -11.78 16.24
N ALA A 289 15.47 -13.11 16.23
CA ALA A 289 15.60 -13.93 17.43
C ALA A 289 17.08 -13.97 17.87
N LEU A 290 17.97 -14.29 16.92
CA LEU A 290 19.41 -14.29 17.17
C LEU A 290 19.93 -12.90 17.54
N ALA A 291 19.41 -11.85 16.90
CA ALA A 291 19.77 -10.47 17.21
C ALA A 291 19.50 -10.11 18.67
N LYS A 292 18.37 -10.58 19.22
CA LYS A 292 17.98 -10.40 20.63
C LYS A 292 18.82 -11.29 21.55
N GLU A 293 18.93 -12.58 21.25
CA GLU A 293 19.63 -13.57 22.07
C GLU A 293 21.11 -13.23 22.29
N GLU A 294 21.81 -12.82 21.22
CA GLU A 294 23.25 -12.53 21.26
C GLU A 294 23.58 -11.03 21.35
N GLY A 295 22.57 -10.18 21.62
CA GLY A 295 22.77 -8.75 21.85
C GLY A 295 23.33 -7.96 20.65
N TRP A 296 23.02 -8.37 19.42
CA TRP A 296 23.55 -7.74 18.20
C TRP A 296 23.16 -6.25 18.07
N TRP A 297 22.02 -5.84 18.60
CA TRP A 297 21.56 -4.45 18.59
C TRP A 297 22.46 -3.49 19.36
N TYR A 298 23.32 -4.00 20.25
CA TYR A 298 24.23 -3.21 21.08
C TYR A 298 25.67 -3.20 20.55
N LYS A 299 25.93 -3.81 19.38
CA LYS A 299 27.24 -3.86 18.74
C LYS A 299 27.45 -2.64 17.82
N PRO A 300 28.29 -1.66 18.17
CA PRO A 300 28.37 -0.37 17.49
C PRO A 300 28.86 -0.45 16.03
N GLU A 301 29.60 -1.49 15.65
CA GLU A 301 30.08 -1.72 14.28
C GLU A 301 28.97 -1.87 13.23
N PHE A 302 27.72 -2.11 13.63
CA PHE A 302 26.57 -2.24 12.71
C PHE A 302 25.71 -0.98 12.62
N ILE A 303 26.05 0.10 13.32
CA ILE A 303 25.36 1.39 13.26
C ILE A 303 25.50 1.97 11.85
N ILE A 304 24.37 2.28 11.21
CA ILE A 304 24.40 2.99 9.93
C ILE A 304 24.55 4.49 10.20
N ASN A 305 25.59 5.10 9.63
CA ASN A 305 25.83 6.54 9.63
C ASN A 305 25.83 7.03 8.18
N ASP A 306 26.98 6.94 7.50
CA ASP A 306 27.09 7.27 6.08
C ASP A 306 26.24 6.34 5.21
N LEU A 307 25.62 6.93 4.17
CA LEU A 307 24.99 6.15 3.10
C LEU A 307 26.03 5.35 2.30
N ASN A 308 25.63 4.17 1.83
CA ASN A 308 26.39 3.44 0.81
C ASN A 308 26.11 4.06 -0.57
N ILE A 309 26.87 3.61 -1.57
CA ILE A 309 26.57 3.96 -2.95
C ILE A 309 25.30 3.24 -3.41
N ASN A 310 24.40 3.96 -4.08
CA ASN A 310 23.16 3.40 -4.61
C ASN A 310 22.76 4.08 -5.92
N SER A 311 21.91 3.40 -6.68
CA SER A 311 21.32 3.92 -7.92
C SER A 311 20.03 3.18 -8.25
N ALA A 312 19.15 3.84 -9.00
CA ALA A 312 17.93 3.25 -9.52
C ALA A 312 17.67 3.72 -10.96
N VAL A 313 17.01 2.86 -11.74
CA VAL A 313 16.50 3.23 -13.06
C VAL A 313 15.08 3.78 -12.89
N ALA A 314 14.82 4.91 -13.53
CA ALA A 314 13.50 5.49 -13.64
C ALA A 314 12.88 5.23 -15.01
N ARG A 315 13.64 5.51 -16.09
CA ARG A 315 13.26 5.28 -17.49
C ARG A 315 14.13 4.18 -18.10
N PRO A 316 13.54 3.15 -18.72
CA PRO A 316 12.10 2.97 -18.97
C PRO A 316 11.29 2.79 -17.68
N TRP A 317 10.05 3.30 -17.67
CA TRP A 317 9.16 3.20 -16.52
C TRP A 317 8.71 1.76 -16.31
N HIS A 318 8.19 1.48 -15.12
CA HIS A 318 7.50 0.21 -14.88
C HIS A 318 6.29 0.10 -15.81
N ASP A 319 6.23 -1.02 -16.51
CA ASP A 319 5.23 -1.36 -17.54
C ASP A 319 5.23 -0.46 -18.78
N GLU A 320 6.23 0.40 -18.96
CA GLU A 320 6.43 1.11 -20.23
C GLU A 320 6.64 0.10 -21.36
N VAL A 321 5.91 0.27 -22.47
CA VAL A 321 6.08 -0.52 -23.69
C VAL A 321 6.78 0.34 -24.74
N VAL A 322 8.01 -0.04 -25.08
CA VAL A 322 8.76 0.57 -26.18
C VAL A 322 8.45 -0.20 -27.46
N ARG A 323 7.71 0.43 -28.38
CA ARG A 323 7.39 -0.14 -29.70
C ARG A 323 8.65 -0.28 -30.57
N LEU A 324 8.70 -1.36 -31.35
CA LEU A 324 9.82 -1.71 -32.24
C LEU A 324 9.45 -1.57 -33.72
N ASP A 325 8.45 -0.76 -34.04
CA ASP A 325 8.06 -0.44 -35.43
C ASP A 325 9.13 0.33 -36.19
N ALA A 326 9.99 1.08 -35.49
CA ALA A 326 11.22 1.62 -36.04
C ALA A 326 12.33 1.66 -34.97
N ASN A 327 13.56 1.67 -35.46
CA ASN A 327 14.73 1.88 -34.61
C ASN A 327 14.84 3.38 -34.26
N LYS A 328 14.34 3.79 -33.09
CA LYS A 328 14.29 5.19 -32.65
C LYS A 328 15.29 5.43 -31.52
N PRO A 329 15.82 6.65 -31.34
CA PRO A 329 16.55 6.99 -30.12
C PRO A 329 15.66 6.83 -28.88
N TYR A 330 16.21 6.26 -27.82
CA TYR A 330 15.58 6.11 -26.51
C TYR A 330 16.56 6.56 -25.42
N THR A 331 16.14 7.51 -24.59
CA THR A 331 16.95 7.98 -23.45
C THR A 331 16.52 7.26 -22.19
N MET A 332 17.37 6.34 -21.72
CA MET A 332 17.26 5.77 -20.38
C MET A 332 17.66 6.80 -19.34
N ARG A 333 17.02 6.80 -18.16
CA ARG A 333 17.30 7.76 -17.09
C ARG A 333 17.15 7.15 -15.70
N GLY A 334 17.81 7.77 -14.73
CA GLY A 334 17.62 7.46 -13.32
C GLY A 334 18.43 8.39 -12.44
N TYR A 335 18.64 7.99 -11.19
CA TYR A 335 19.45 8.71 -10.23
C TYR A 335 20.54 7.81 -9.62
N ALA A 336 21.55 8.44 -9.03
CA ALA A 336 22.55 7.77 -8.18
C ALA A 336 23.00 8.70 -7.05
N TYR A 337 23.38 8.14 -5.90
CA TYR A 337 23.91 8.88 -4.75
C TYR A 337 24.94 8.06 -3.98
N ALA A 338 25.73 8.73 -3.14
CA ALA A 338 26.64 8.12 -2.18
C ALA A 338 26.70 8.96 -0.90
N GLY A 339 27.05 8.32 0.22
CA GLY A 339 27.25 9.01 1.50
C GLY A 339 28.62 9.66 1.66
N GLY A 340 28.90 10.21 2.85
CA GLY A 340 30.21 10.77 3.23
C GLY A 340 30.71 11.95 2.37
N GLY A 341 29.84 12.48 1.50
CA GLY A 341 30.16 13.54 0.55
C GLY A 341 30.93 13.06 -0.68
N ARG A 342 30.88 11.76 -0.98
CA ARG A 342 31.65 11.15 -2.07
C ARG A 342 31.02 11.44 -3.43
N LYS A 343 31.82 11.92 -4.37
CA LYS A 343 31.39 12.19 -5.74
C LYS A 343 31.04 10.91 -6.50
N ILE A 344 29.84 10.83 -7.09
CA ILE A 344 29.53 9.81 -8.11
C ILE A 344 30.34 10.10 -9.39
N ILE A 345 31.14 9.14 -9.86
CA ILE A 345 32.05 9.33 -11.00
C ILE A 345 31.59 8.60 -12.27
N ARG A 346 30.72 7.60 -12.16
CA ARG A 346 30.12 6.90 -13.31
C ARG A 346 28.85 6.15 -12.93
N CYS A 347 27.92 6.11 -13.87
CA CYS A 347 26.78 5.18 -13.89
C CYS A 347 26.93 4.30 -15.13
N GLU A 348 26.91 2.99 -14.95
CA GLU A 348 27.14 2.02 -16.01
C GLU A 348 25.88 1.17 -16.20
N VAL A 349 25.45 1.00 -17.45
CA VAL A 349 24.29 0.20 -17.82
C VAL A 349 24.73 -0.97 -18.68
N SER A 350 24.22 -2.16 -18.37
CA SER A 350 24.42 -3.37 -19.17
C SER A 350 23.08 -3.81 -19.76
N LEU A 351 23.10 -4.24 -21.03
CA LEU A 351 21.96 -4.84 -21.74
C LEU A 351 22.21 -6.32 -22.08
N ASP A 352 23.29 -6.93 -21.57
CA ASP A 352 23.73 -8.28 -21.90
C ASP A 352 24.12 -9.12 -20.67
N ASP A 353 23.42 -8.90 -19.55
CA ASP A 353 23.60 -9.60 -18.27
C ASP A 353 25.01 -9.40 -17.65
N GLY A 354 25.52 -8.17 -17.77
CA GLY A 354 26.72 -7.69 -17.09
C GLY A 354 28.02 -8.00 -17.82
N LYS A 355 27.95 -8.51 -19.07
CA LYS A 355 29.13 -8.86 -19.88
C LYS A 355 29.81 -7.62 -20.44
N THR A 356 29.03 -6.66 -20.92
CA THR A 356 29.52 -5.35 -21.38
C THR A 356 28.74 -4.22 -20.71
N TRP A 357 29.39 -3.08 -20.52
CA TRP A 357 28.84 -1.94 -19.81
C TRP A 357 28.99 -0.69 -20.67
N ARG A 358 27.90 0.06 -20.81
CA ARG A 358 27.86 1.37 -21.45
C ARG A 358 27.88 2.45 -20.38
N LEU A 359 28.71 3.47 -20.57
CA LEU A 359 28.83 4.58 -19.63
C LEU A 359 27.71 5.59 -19.87
N GLY A 360 26.89 5.86 -18.87
CA GLY A 360 25.88 6.91 -18.90
C GLY A 360 26.47 8.29 -18.60
N ASP A 361 25.86 9.33 -19.17
CA ASP A 361 26.16 10.71 -18.89
C ASP A 361 25.63 11.12 -17.51
N ILE A 362 26.49 11.70 -16.67
CA ILE A 362 26.12 12.20 -15.35
C ILE A 362 25.73 13.68 -15.45
N GLN A 363 24.48 13.98 -15.12
CA GLN A 363 24.02 15.34 -14.86
C GLN A 363 24.22 15.65 -13.37
N ARG A 364 25.21 16.50 -13.09
CA ARG A 364 25.47 17.03 -11.74
C ARG A 364 24.97 18.45 -11.62
N PHE A 365 24.13 18.68 -10.62
CA PHE A 365 23.50 19.97 -10.38
C PHE A 365 24.23 20.81 -9.33
N GLU A 366 24.79 20.16 -8.31
CA GLU A 366 25.51 20.84 -7.23
C GLU A 366 26.96 21.17 -7.60
N LYS A 367 27.49 22.21 -6.97
CA LYS A 367 28.93 22.41 -6.81
C LYS A 367 29.35 21.73 -5.49
N PRO A 368 30.60 21.22 -5.39
CA PRO A 368 31.07 20.74 -4.11
C PRO A 368 31.09 21.88 -3.08
N ASN A 369 31.02 21.56 -1.79
CA ASN A 369 31.31 22.52 -0.74
C ASN A 369 32.80 22.95 -0.79
N GLU A 370 33.19 23.89 0.08
CA GLU A 370 34.56 24.42 0.12
C GLU A 370 35.64 23.36 0.42
N TYR A 371 35.24 22.19 0.94
CA TYR A 371 36.11 21.05 1.26
C TYR A 371 36.05 19.92 0.21
N GLY A 372 35.39 20.14 -0.93
CA GLY A 372 35.31 19.15 -2.01
C GLY A 372 34.23 18.08 -1.84
N LYS A 373 33.28 18.25 -0.92
CA LYS A 373 32.20 17.29 -0.65
C LYS A 373 30.96 17.52 -1.53
N TYR A 374 30.32 16.43 -1.93
CA TYR A 374 29.13 16.38 -2.77
C TYR A 374 27.95 15.78 -1.99
N TRP A 375 26.92 16.57 -1.71
CA TRP A 375 25.80 16.19 -0.82
C TRP A 375 24.55 15.74 -1.55
N CYS A 376 24.53 15.88 -2.87
CA CYS A 376 23.38 15.58 -3.68
C CYS A 376 23.57 14.33 -4.53
N TRP A 377 22.44 13.72 -4.85
CA TRP A 377 22.31 12.79 -5.95
C TRP A 377 22.79 13.42 -7.27
N VAL A 378 23.06 12.56 -8.22
CA VAL A 378 23.14 12.92 -9.63
C VAL A 378 22.01 12.26 -10.39
N HIS A 379 21.59 12.89 -11.46
CA HIS A 379 20.79 12.19 -12.46
C HIS A 379 21.75 11.63 -13.52
N TRP A 380 21.41 10.48 -14.09
CA TRP A 380 22.16 9.91 -15.19
C TRP A 380 21.23 9.66 -16.38
N SER A 381 21.80 9.72 -17.57
CA SER A 381 21.12 9.34 -18.81
C SER A 381 22.02 8.46 -19.68
N LEU A 382 21.40 7.59 -20.46
CA LEU A 382 22.10 6.84 -21.50
C LEU A 382 21.21 6.80 -22.74
N ASP A 383 21.69 7.37 -23.83
CA ASP A 383 21.03 7.24 -25.12
C ASP A 383 21.37 5.89 -25.74
N VAL A 384 20.32 5.15 -26.08
CA VAL A 384 20.38 3.87 -26.78
C VAL A 384 19.43 3.94 -27.98
N MET A 385 19.52 2.97 -28.87
CA MET A 385 18.52 2.79 -29.92
C MET A 385 17.48 1.78 -29.45
N THR A 386 16.21 1.92 -29.81
CA THR A 386 15.16 0.96 -29.37
C THR A 386 15.50 -0.49 -29.73
N PHE A 387 16.24 -0.72 -30.82
CA PHE A 387 16.71 -2.06 -31.21
C PHE A 387 17.84 -2.60 -30.35
N ASP A 388 18.53 -1.78 -29.55
CA ASP A 388 19.51 -2.28 -28.56
C ASP A 388 18.87 -3.20 -27.53
N PHE A 389 17.56 -3.07 -27.29
CA PHE A 389 16.82 -3.90 -26.36
C PHE A 389 16.39 -5.26 -26.93
N LEU A 390 16.45 -5.48 -28.25
CA LEU A 390 15.90 -6.68 -28.92
C LEU A 390 16.41 -8.01 -28.34
N ASN A 391 17.67 -8.05 -27.93
CA ASN A 391 18.32 -9.24 -27.37
C ASN A 391 18.56 -9.12 -25.85
N ALA A 392 18.17 -7.99 -25.24
CA ALA A 392 18.34 -7.75 -23.83
C ALA A 392 17.23 -8.46 -23.06
N LYS A 393 17.60 -9.39 -22.17
CA LYS A 393 16.65 -10.01 -21.23
C LYS A 393 16.34 -9.11 -20.04
N GLU A 394 17.33 -8.32 -19.67
CA GLU A 394 17.26 -7.38 -18.57
C GLU A 394 18.18 -6.18 -18.79
N VAL A 395 17.83 -5.08 -18.15
CA VAL A 395 18.70 -3.92 -17.95
C VAL A 395 19.33 -4.03 -16.58
N LEU A 396 20.65 -3.89 -16.50
CA LEU A 396 21.39 -3.78 -15.25
C LEU A 396 21.97 -2.38 -15.09
N LEU A 397 21.84 -1.78 -13.91
CA LEU A 397 22.47 -0.52 -13.55
C LEU A 397 23.38 -0.70 -12.32
N ARG A 398 24.57 -0.08 -12.39
CA ARG A 398 25.43 0.17 -11.22
C ARG A 398 26.06 1.55 -11.27
N ALA A 399 26.32 2.13 -10.10
CA ALA A 399 27.08 3.37 -9.95
C ALA A 399 28.45 3.12 -9.31
N TRP A 400 29.35 4.08 -9.46
CA TRP A 400 30.64 4.13 -8.76
C TRP A 400 30.90 5.53 -8.19
N ASP A 401 31.50 5.57 -7.00
CA ASP A 401 31.96 6.81 -6.38
C ASP A 401 33.47 7.02 -6.57
N GLU A 402 33.95 8.20 -6.20
CA GLU A 402 35.36 8.60 -6.34
C GLU A 402 36.33 7.77 -5.51
N THR A 403 35.83 7.02 -4.53
CA THR A 403 36.61 6.05 -3.73
C THR A 403 36.63 4.66 -4.36
N MET A 404 36.10 4.52 -5.58
CA MET A 404 35.98 3.27 -6.33
C MET A 404 35.09 2.22 -5.67
N ASN A 405 34.21 2.63 -4.75
CA ASN A 405 33.14 1.76 -4.28
C ASN A 405 32.08 1.59 -5.36
N THR A 406 31.54 0.38 -5.48
CA THR A 406 30.44 0.05 -6.38
C THR A 406 29.38 -0.80 -5.67
N GLN A 407 28.31 -1.11 -6.39
CA GLN A 407 27.17 -1.85 -5.91
C GLN A 407 27.39 -3.37 -6.05
N PRO A 408 26.88 -4.22 -5.13
CA PRO A 408 26.93 -5.66 -5.29
C PRO A 408 25.98 -6.14 -6.40
N ALA A 409 26.32 -7.25 -7.08
CA ALA A 409 25.48 -7.76 -8.17
C ALA A 409 24.16 -8.40 -7.70
N ILE A 410 24.11 -8.87 -6.45
CA ILE A 410 22.98 -9.53 -5.81
C ILE A 410 22.66 -8.88 -4.47
N ILE A 411 21.45 -9.10 -3.96
CA ILE A 411 21.00 -8.57 -2.67
C ILE A 411 21.82 -9.18 -1.51
N THR A 412 22.27 -8.33 -0.59
CA THR A 412 22.76 -8.73 0.73
C THR A 412 21.65 -8.54 1.75
N TRP A 413 20.87 -9.59 1.99
CA TRP A 413 19.73 -9.53 2.91
C TRP A 413 20.18 -9.21 4.35
N ASN A 414 19.43 -8.39 5.06
CA ASN A 414 19.60 -8.17 6.50
C ASN A 414 18.25 -8.05 7.22
N VAL A 415 18.23 -8.30 8.53
CA VAL A 415 17.00 -8.35 9.34
C VAL A 415 16.15 -7.07 9.28
N MET A 416 16.77 -5.91 9.09
CA MET A 416 16.09 -4.61 8.98
C MET A 416 15.69 -4.25 7.55
N GLY A 417 16.15 -5.01 6.55
CA GLY A 417 16.00 -4.70 5.13
C GLY A 417 16.51 -3.30 4.80
N MET A 418 17.68 -2.94 5.34
CA MET A 418 18.27 -1.60 5.19
C MET A 418 19.48 -1.62 4.26
N MET A 419 19.76 -0.47 3.65
CA MET A 419 20.94 -0.24 2.81
C MET A 419 21.00 -1.15 1.57
N ASN A 420 19.85 -1.65 1.08
CA ASN A 420 19.82 -2.40 -0.17
C ASN A 420 20.34 -1.55 -1.33
N ASN A 421 21.47 -1.96 -1.88
CA ASN A 421 22.13 -1.26 -2.97
C ASN A 421 22.61 -2.20 -4.07
N CYS A 422 22.05 -3.40 -4.22
CA CYS A 422 22.43 -4.26 -5.34
C CYS A 422 22.18 -3.59 -6.70
N TYR A 423 22.74 -4.15 -7.77
CA TYR A 423 22.44 -3.70 -9.15
C TYR A 423 20.92 -3.57 -9.33
N TYR A 424 20.48 -2.41 -9.81
CA TYR A 424 19.08 -2.22 -10.15
C TYR A 424 18.80 -3.01 -11.43
N ARG A 425 17.83 -3.94 -11.39
CA ARG A 425 17.52 -4.82 -12.53
C ARG A 425 16.09 -4.62 -13.01
N ILE A 426 15.94 -4.41 -14.31
CA ILE A 426 14.63 -4.38 -14.99
C ILE A 426 14.55 -5.57 -15.93
N LYS A 427 13.52 -6.43 -15.79
CA LYS A 427 13.26 -7.50 -16.77
C LYS A 427 12.56 -6.93 -17.99
N ILE A 428 12.94 -7.42 -19.18
CA ILE A 428 12.38 -6.99 -20.47
C ILE A 428 11.52 -8.14 -21.01
N HIS A 429 10.27 -7.83 -21.35
CA HIS A 429 9.30 -8.80 -21.85
C HIS A 429 8.83 -8.42 -23.24
N PRO A 430 8.89 -9.33 -24.24
CA PRO A 430 8.25 -9.07 -25.52
C PRO A 430 6.74 -8.96 -25.33
N GLN A 431 6.13 -7.96 -25.97
CA GLN A 431 4.70 -7.74 -25.99
C GLN A 431 4.29 -7.34 -27.40
N VAL A 432 3.12 -7.80 -27.85
CA VAL A 432 2.54 -7.35 -29.12
C VAL A 432 1.31 -6.53 -28.76
N ASP A 433 1.21 -5.32 -29.28
CA ASP A 433 0.04 -4.48 -29.07
C ASP A 433 -1.12 -4.87 -30.00
N SER A 434 -2.24 -4.16 -29.86
CA SER A 434 -3.45 -4.43 -30.64
C SER A 434 -3.27 -4.27 -32.15
N ASP A 435 -2.27 -3.52 -32.61
CA ASP A 435 -1.97 -3.31 -34.04
C ASP A 435 -1.07 -4.42 -34.61
N GLY A 436 -0.72 -5.43 -33.80
CA GLY A 436 0.24 -6.47 -34.17
C GLY A 436 1.68 -5.98 -34.14
N VAL A 437 1.95 -4.78 -33.61
CA VAL A 437 3.30 -4.22 -33.53
C VAL A 437 3.99 -4.79 -32.30
N MET A 438 5.16 -5.38 -32.52
CA MET A 438 6.01 -5.86 -31.44
C MET A 438 6.59 -4.68 -30.66
N GLY A 439 6.55 -4.77 -29.35
CA GLY A 439 7.18 -3.88 -28.40
C GLY A 439 7.86 -4.67 -27.29
N LEU A 440 8.58 -3.95 -26.44
CA LEU A 440 9.24 -4.49 -25.26
C LEU A 440 8.70 -3.78 -24.02
N ARG A 441 8.12 -4.54 -23.10
CA ARG A 441 7.63 -4.07 -21.81
C ARG A 441 8.74 -4.18 -20.76
N PHE A 442 8.91 -3.14 -19.96
CA PHE A 442 9.95 -3.06 -18.94
C PHE A 442 9.37 -3.25 -17.52
N GLN A 443 9.84 -4.24 -16.78
CA GLN A 443 9.34 -4.57 -15.45
C GLN A 443 10.39 -4.28 -14.37
N HIS A 444 10.07 -3.37 -13.45
CA HIS A 444 10.92 -3.01 -12.32
C HIS A 444 10.94 -4.10 -11.24
N PRO A 445 11.91 -4.11 -10.31
CA PRO A 445 12.08 -5.21 -9.37
C PRO A 445 10.98 -5.30 -8.34
N ALA A 446 10.60 -4.17 -7.73
CA ALA A 446 9.62 -4.10 -6.65
C ALA A 446 8.97 -2.71 -6.57
N PRO A 447 8.16 -2.31 -7.56
CA PRO A 447 7.50 -1.00 -7.60
C PRO A 447 6.43 -0.91 -6.51
N VAL A 448 6.27 0.24 -5.88
CA VAL A 448 5.17 0.47 -4.91
C VAL A 448 3.95 1.12 -5.57
N GLU A 449 4.17 1.80 -6.70
CA GLU A 449 3.13 2.41 -7.52
C GLU A 449 2.21 1.36 -8.12
N LEU A 450 0.92 1.68 -8.18
CA LEU A 450 -0.04 0.92 -8.98
C LEU A 450 0.17 1.31 -10.45
N GLY A 451 0.88 0.48 -11.21
CA GLY A 451 0.90 0.55 -12.67
C GLY A 451 -0.39 0.02 -13.29
N GLU A 452 -0.47 0.01 -14.62
CA GLU A 452 -1.64 -0.54 -15.35
C GLU A 452 -1.90 -2.01 -15.00
N ARG A 453 -0.83 -2.78 -14.71
CA ARG A 453 -0.91 -4.19 -14.27
C ARG A 453 -0.82 -4.34 -12.74
N GLY A 454 -1.12 -3.28 -11.99
CA GLY A 454 -0.94 -3.21 -10.55
C GLY A 454 0.50 -2.87 -10.15
N ASN A 455 0.86 -3.14 -8.90
CA ASN A 455 2.18 -2.84 -8.33
C ASN A 455 3.13 -4.04 -8.32
N MET A 456 3.04 -4.90 -9.34
CA MET A 456 3.73 -6.19 -9.39
C MET A 456 5.03 -6.10 -10.19
N GLY A 457 6.15 -6.03 -9.49
CA GLY A 457 7.47 -6.17 -10.07
C GLY A 457 7.86 -7.63 -10.25
N TRP A 458 9.00 -7.84 -10.92
CA TRP A 458 9.46 -9.18 -11.21
C TRP A 458 9.91 -9.95 -9.96
N ARG A 459 10.29 -9.25 -8.87
CA ARG A 459 10.63 -9.92 -7.61
C ARG A 459 9.39 -10.40 -6.88
N GLU A 460 8.29 -9.65 -6.91
CA GLU A 460 7.00 -10.13 -6.40
C GLU A 460 6.59 -11.40 -7.14
N GLU A 461 6.68 -11.42 -8.47
CA GLU A 461 6.37 -12.60 -9.29
C GLU A 461 7.28 -13.80 -8.94
N ASP A 462 8.61 -13.59 -8.90
CA ASP A 462 9.56 -14.64 -8.55
C ASP A 462 9.31 -15.18 -7.13
N ASN A 463 8.90 -14.31 -6.19
CA ASN A 463 8.53 -14.72 -4.83
C ASN A 463 7.26 -15.57 -4.80
N LEU A 464 6.21 -15.17 -5.53
CA LEU A 464 4.97 -15.93 -5.65
C LEU A 464 5.22 -17.31 -6.28
N VAL A 465 6.07 -17.39 -7.31
CA VAL A 465 6.50 -18.66 -7.91
C VAL A 465 7.28 -19.51 -6.91
N ALA A 466 8.22 -18.92 -6.17
CA ALA A 466 9.00 -19.64 -5.16
C ALA A 466 8.11 -20.18 -4.02
N GLN A 467 7.12 -19.39 -3.56
CA GLN A 467 6.14 -19.82 -2.56
C GLN A 467 5.27 -20.97 -3.09
N ALA A 468 4.81 -20.89 -4.34
CA ALA A 468 4.05 -21.96 -4.97
C ALA A 468 4.88 -23.26 -5.08
N LEU A 469 6.15 -23.16 -5.50
CA LEU A 469 7.06 -24.31 -5.56
C LEU A 469 7.37 -24.91 -4.18
N ALA A 470 7.50 -24.07 -3.14
CA ALA A 470 7.71 -24.52 -1.76
C ALA A 470 6.48 -25.28 -1.24
N ALA A 471 5.27 -24.75 -1.48
CA ALA A 471 4.02 -25.40 -1.10
C ALA A 471 3.86 -26.79 -1.74
N VAL A 472 4.25 -26.94 -3.02
CA VAL A 472 4.24 -28.24 -3.71
C VAL A 472 5.25 -29.22 -3.09
N LYS A 473 6.45 -28.75 -2.71
CA LYS A 473 7.46 -29.60 -2.05
C LYS A 473 7.02 -30.02 -0.66
N GLU A 474 6.47 -29.11 0.14
CA GLU A 474 5.97 -29.41 1.48
C GLU A 474 4.80 -30.41 1.42
N GLY A 475 3.87 -30.24 0.47
CA GLY A 475 2.80 -31.20 0.20
C GLY A 475 3.31 -32.60 -0.21
N ALA A 476 4.40 -32.67 -0.98
CA ALA A 476 5.03 -33.93 -1.37
C ALA A 476 5.81 -34.60 -0.21
N THR A 477 6.41 -33.83 0.69
CA THR A 477 7.12 -34.36 1.87
C THR A 477 6.19 -34.75 3.03
N ALA A 478 5.05 -34.05 3.18
CA ALA A 478 4.05 -34.35 4.21
C ALA A 478 3.35 -35.69 3.96
N ALA A 479 3.33 -36.18 2.71
CA ALA A 479 2.82 -37.51 2.36
C ALA A 479 3.76 -38.67 2.78
N ALA A 480 4.98 -38.39 3.24
CA ALA A 480 6.03 -39.41 3.45
C ALA A 480 6.56 -39.54 4.89
N ALA A 481 6.03 -38.80 5.88
CA ALA A 481 6.46 -38.92 7.27
C ALA A 481 5.30 -38.73 8.27
N PRO A 482 5.12 -39.63 9.27
CA PRO A 482 4.17 -39.39 10.34
C PRO A 482 4.78 -38.37 11.31
N ALA A 483 4.46 -37.08 11.14
CA ALA A 483 4.91 -36.05 12.06
C ALA A 483 4.00 -35.98 13.30
N ALA A 484 4.58 -36.27 14.46
CA ALA A 484 3.97 -36.18 15.78
C ALA A 484 3.46 -34.75 16.10
N PRO A 485 2.40 -34.61 16.93
CA PRO A 485 1.84 -33.30 17.25
C PRO A 485 2.83 -32.46 18.09
N PRO A 486 2.82 -31.12 17.93
CA PRO A 486 3.67 -30.22 18.71
C PRO A 486 3.25 -30.21 20.19
N PRO A 487 4.18 -29.88 21.12
CA PRO A 487 3.93 -30.02 22.54
C PRO A 487 2.94 -28.96 23.06
N VAL A 488 1.92 -29.43 23.78
CA VAL A 488 0.98 -28.60 24.54
C VAL A 488 1.72 -28.05 25.76
N VAL A 489 1.92 -26.74 25.82
CA VAL A 489 2.40 -26.05 27.03
C VAL A 489 1.21 -25.51 27.81
N ALA A 490 1.28 -25.72 29.13
CA ALA A 490 0.19 -25.70 30.09
C ALA A 490 -0.20 -24.31 30.64
N ALA A 491 -1.48 -24.24 31.05
CA ALA A 491 -2.00 -23.71 32.33
C ALA A 491 -2.86 -22.43 32.29
N ALA A 492 -4.17 -22.62 32.53
CA ALA A 492 -4.91 -21.93 33.60
C ALA A 492 -6.10 -22.81 34.04
N ALA A 493 -6.30 -22.89 35.35
CA ALA A 493 -7.17 -23.83 36.05
C ALA A 493 -8.68 -23.56 35.85
N ASN A 494 -9.48 -24.63 35.80
CA ASN A 494 -10.95 -24.67 36.00
C ASN A 494 -11.80 -23.65 35.19
N GLY A 495 -12.15 -24.02 33.95
CA GLY A 495 -13.15 -23.33 33.12
C GLY A 495 -12.71 -23.24 31.66
N GLY A 496 -13.60 -23.49 30.70
CA GLY A 496 -13.29 -23.32 29.27
C GLY A 496 -12.85 -21.89 28.92
N PRO A 497 -12.41 -21.62 27.66
CA PRO A 497 -12.05 -20.28 27.23
C PRO A 497 -13.19 -19.31 27.54
N ARG A 498 -12.86 -18.15 28.09
CA ARG A 498 -13.85 -17.11 28.36
C ARG A 498 -14.51 -16.70 27.05
N GLN A 499 -15.80 -16.38 27.13
CA GLN A 499 -16.59 -15.94 25.99
C GLN A 499 -16.79 -14.43 26.08
N TYR A 500 -16.68 -13.73 24.96
CA TYR A 500 -16.84 -12.28 24.87
C TYR A 500 -17.77 -11.91 23.72
N THR A 501 -18.66 -10.94 23.91
CA THR A 501 -19.43 -10.36 22.79
C THR A 501 -18.69 -9.19 22.16
N MET A 502 -19.09 -8.77 20.95
CA MET A 502 -18.52 -7.56 20.33
C MET A 502 -18.83 -6.30 21.14
N GLU A 503 -19.96 -6.23 21.85
CA GLU A 503 -20.27 -5.13 22.75
C GLU A 503 -19.29 -5.09 23.94
N GLU A 504 -18.90 -6.25 24.45
CA GLU A 504 -17.86 -6.33 25.49
C GLU A 504 -16.52 -5.88 24.92
N VAL A 505 -16.10 -6.42 23.76
CA VAL A 505 -14.85 -6.00 23.09
C VAL A 505 -14.83 -4.50 22.82
N ALA A 506 -15.94 -3.92 22.34
CA ALA A 506 -16.05 -2.50 22.01
C ALA A 506 -15.83 -1.56 23.21
N ALA A 507 -15.99 -2.05 24.45
CA ALA A 507 -15.67 -1.30 25.66
C ALA A 507 -14.16 -1.22 25.96
N HIS A 508 -13.34 -2.02 25.26
CA HIS A 508 -11.88 -2.06 25.38
C HIS A 508 -11.23 -1.36 24.18
N ASN A 509 -11.44 -0.05 24.10
CA ASN A 509 -11.01 0.82 23.02
C ASN A 509 -10.04 1.95 23.47
N THR A 510 -9.35 1.78 24.60
CA THR A 510 -8.41 2.78 25.16
C THR A 510 -7.02 2.19 25.39
N GLU A 511 -6.03 3.02 25.73
CA GLU A 511 -4.66 2.57 26.06
C GLU A 511 -4.60 1.70 27.31
N GLU A 512 -5.45 1.95 28.30
CA GLU A 512 -5.53 1.17 29.53
C GLU A 512 -6.25 -0.18 29.33
N SER A 513 -6.87 -0.36 28.16
CA SER A 513 -7.86 -1.40 27.91
C SER A 513 -8.04 -1.56 26.40
N CYS A 514 -7.11 -2.26 25.74
CA CYS A 514 -7.05 -2.39 24.29
C CYS A 514 -7.29 -3.83 23.84
N TRP A 515 -8.53 -4.15 23.46
CA TRP A 515 -8.87 -5.46 22.89
C TRP A 515 -9.18 -5.37 21.42
N PHE A 516 -8.92 -6.44 20.69
CA PHE A 516 -9.31 -6.57 19.29
C PHE A 516 -9.67 -8.01 18.96
N VAL A 517 -10.38 -8.20 17.86
CA VAL A 517 -10.69 -9.53 17.33
C VAL A 517 -9.76 -9.86 16.17
N HIS A 518 -9.21 -11.09 16.19
CA HIS A 518 -8.52 -11.68 15.04
C HIS A 518 -8.95 -13.15 14.86
N GLY A 519 -9.58 -13.46 13.73
CA GLY A 519 -10.00 -14.84 13.44
C GLY A 519 -10.99 -15.42 14.47
N GLY A 520 -11.93 -14.59 14.97
CA GLY A 520 -12.96 -15.01 15.94
C GLY A 520 -12.46 -15.19 17.37
N LYS A 521 -11.23 -14.80 17.65
CA LYS A 521 -10.61 -14.82 18.97
C LYS A 521 -10.42 -13.40 19.45
N VAL A 522 -10.62 -13.20 20.74
CA VAL A 522 -10.41 -11.91 21.41
C VAL A 522 -9.02 -11.91 22.01
N TYR A 523 -8.28 -10.84 21.73
CA TYR A 523 -6.94 -10.63 22.23
C TYR A 523 -6.90 -9.35 23.03
N ASP A 524 -6.22 -9.41 24.17
CA ASP A 524 -5.87 -8.25 24.96
C ASP A 524 -4.48 -7.77 24.56
N ALA A 525 -4.43 -6.72 23.74
CA ALA A 525 -3.21 -6.12 23.25
C ALA A 525 -2.58 -5.14 24.25
N THR A 526 -3.27 -4.80 25.35
CA THR A 526 -2.81 -3.84 26.36
C THR A 526 -1.35 -4.06 26.77
N PRO A 527 -0.89 -5.30 27.11
CA PRO A 527 0.52 -5.52 27.48
C PRO A 527 1.51 -5.46 26.29
N TYR A 528 1.03 -5.39 25.04
CA TYR A 528 1.85 -5.36 23.84
C TYR A 528 1.92 -3.98 23.15
N LEU A 529 1.13 -3.01 23.60
CA LEU A 529 1.09 -1.66 23.01
C LEU A 529 2.48 -1.04 22.90
N ASP A 530 3.27 -1.15 23.97
CA ASP A 530 4.64 -0.59 24.06
C ASP A 530 5.70 -1.43 23.30
N GLU A 531 5.36 -2.66 22.93
CA GLU A 531 6.27 -3.58 22.25
C GLU A 531 6.03 -3.63 20.72
N HIS A 532 4.86 -3.19 20.24
CA HIS A 532 4.50 -3.27 18.83
C HIS A 532 5.46 -2.44 17.95
N PRO A 533 6.09 -3.02 16.91
CA PRO A 533 7.05 -2.30 16.05
C PRO A 533 6.49 -1.09 15.29
N GLY A 534 5.17 -1.04 15.07
CA GLY A 534 4.46 0.09 14.47
C GLY A 534 3.95 1.11 15.49
N GLY A 535 4.19 0.88 16.78
CA GLY A 535 3.73 1.72 17.87
C GLY A 535 2.29 1.43 18.33
N ALA A 536 1.96 1.83 19.56
CA ALA A 536 0.65 1.62 20.20
C ALA A 536 -0.52 2.11 19.33
N GLU A 537 -0.39 3.28 18.70
CA GLU A 537 -1.42 3.86 17.83
C GLU A 537 -1.82 2.95 16.65
N SER A 538 -0.90 2.12 16.15
CA SER A 538 -1.18 1.15 15.10
C SER A 538 -2.16 0.07 15.52
N ILE A 539 -2.27 -0.22 16.83
CA ILE A 539 -3.25 -1.14 17.41
C ILE A 539 -4.49 -0.36 17.88
N LEU A 540 -4.31 0.81 18.51
CA LEU A 540 -5.42 1.61 19.06
C LEU A 540 -6.46 1.99 17.99
N ILE A 541 -6.04 2.21 16.75
CA ILE A 541 -6.96 2.52 15.63
C ILE A 541 -7.98 1.40 15.35
N VAL A 542 -7.70 0.16 15.76
CA VAL A 542 -8.59 -0.99 15.65
C VAL A 542 -9.04 -1.52 17.01
N ALA A 543 -8.77 -0.80 18.10
CA ALA A 543 -9.18 -1.20 19.44
C ALA A 543 -10.72 -1.18 19.55
N GLY A 544 -11.27 -2.20 20.21
CA GLY A 544 -12.70 -2.44 20.27
C GLY A 544 -13.33 -2.96 18.98
N ALA A 545 -12.54 -3.30 17.95
CA ALA A 545 -13.01 -3.73 16.65
C ALA A 545 -12.46 -5.09 16.21
N ASP A 546 -13.00 -5.62 15.11
CA ASP A 546 -12.42 -6.77 14.40
C ASP A 546 -11.34 -6.29 13.44
N ALA A 547 -10.10 -6.63 13.79
CA ALA A 547 -8.89 -6.24 13.08
C ALA A 547 -8.37 -7.35 12.15
N THR A 548 -9.18 -8.38 11.86
CA THR A 548 -8.71 -9.56 11.12
C THR A 548 -8.13 -9.19 9.76
N ASP A 549 -8.77 -8.27 9.03
CA ASP A 549 -8.38 -7.90 7.66
C ASP A 549 -7.12 -7.02 7.66
N GLU A 550 -7.06 -6.02 8.55
CA GLU A 550 -5.91 -5.15 8.78
C GLU A 550 -4.69 -5.97 9.22
N PHE A 551 -4.88 -6.88 10.18
CA PHE A 551 -3.81 -7.71 10.71
C PHE A 551 -3.21 -8.59 9.62
N ASN A 552 -4.05 -9.29 8.84
CA ASN A 552 -3.59 -10.20 7.79
C ASN A 552 -2.88 -9.48 6.63
N SER A 553 -3.18 -8.20 6.40
CA SER A 553 -2.59 -7.40 5.32
C SER A 553 -1.17 -6.91 5.64
N ILE A 554 -0.83 -6.81 6.94
CA ILE A 554 0.40 -6.17 7.41
C ILE A 554 1.36 -7.21 8.04
N HIS A 555 0.83 -8.22 8.71
CA HIS A 555 1.59 -9.07 9.63
C HIS A 555 1.97 -10.45 9.05
N SER A 556 3.15 -10.95 9.45
CA SER A 556 3.71 -12.24 9.02
C SER A 556 3.14 -13.43 9.81
N SER A 557 3.47 -14.65 9.39
CA SER A 557 3.20 -15.87 10.16
C SER A 557 3.79 -15.87 11.57
N LYS A 558 4.94 -15.22 11.79
CA LYS A 558 5.54 -15.03 13.12
C LYS A 558 4.65 -14.17 14.02
N ALA A 559 4.13 -13.06 13.50
CA ALA A 559 3.22 -12.21 14.25
C ALA A 559 1.90 -12.93 14.57
N LYS A 560 1.41 -13.79 13.66
CA LYS A 560 0.28 -14.69 13.94
C LYS A 560 0.58 -15.67 15.08
N ALA A 561 1.81 -16.20 15.17
CA ALA A 561 2.21 -17.06 16.27
C ALA A 561 2.27 -16.32 17.62
N MET A 562 2.65 -15.03 17.61
CA MET A 562 2.70 -14.21 18.83
C MET A 562 1.32 -13.91 19.42
N LEU A 563 0.26 -13.87 18.60
CA LEU A 563 -1.11 -13.64 19.07
C LEU A 563 -1.54 -14.59 20.20
N ALA A 564 -1.00 -15.82 20.22
CA ALA A 564 -1.30 -16.80 21.26
C ALA A 564 -1.01 -16.28 22.68
N GLN A 565 -0.06 -15.35 22.84
CA GLN A 565 0.31 -14.76 24.14
C GLN A 565 -0.72 -13.77 24.67
N TYR A 566 -1.54 -13.19 23.79
CA TYR A 566 -2.51 -12.13 24.10
C TYR A 566 -3.95 -12.64 24.11
N TYR A 567 -4.15 -13.93 23.86
CA TYR A 567 -5.48 -14.52 23.76
C TYR A 567 -6.18 -14.52 25.12
N ILE A 568 -7.39 -13.97 25.18
CA ILE A 568 -8.21 -13.94 26.40
C ILE A 568 -9.48 -14.77 26.31
N GLY A 569 -9.96 -15.07 25.11
CA GLY A 569 -11.17 -15.84 24.92
C GLY A 569 -11.70 -15.86 23.50
N ASP A 570 -12.82 -16.54 23.30
CA ASP A 570 -13.48 -16.64 22.01
C ASP A 570 -14.59 -15.60 21.88
N LEU A 571 -14.71 -15.04 20.68
CA LEU A 571 -15.82 -14.14 20.36
C LEU A 571 -17.10 -14.98 20.18
N VAL A 572 -18.17 -14.61 20.89
CA VAL A 572 -19.50 -15.21 20.78
C VAL A 572 -20.52 -14.15 20.40
N ALA A 573 -21.57 -14.57 19.68
CA ALA A 573 -22.65 -13.66 19.28
C ALA A 573 -23.49 -13.16 20.48
N SER A 574 -23.58 -13.96 21.55
CA SER A 574 -24.27 -13.61 22.80
C SER A 574 -23.83 -14.55 23.94
N LYS A 575 -23.85 -14.06 25.19
CA LYS A 575 -23.65 -14.91 26.39
C LYS A 575 -24.98 -15.58 26.80
N PRO A 576 -24.99 -16.87 27.17
CA PRO A 576 -26.16 -17.50 27.78
C PRO A 576 -26.46 -16.81 29.12
N ALA A 577 -27.70 -16.39 29.33
CA ALA A 577 -28.12 -15.80 30.60
C ALA A 577 -27.87 -16.80 31.76
N ALA A 578 -27.05 -16.39 32.73
CA ALA A 578 -26.85 -17.15 33.96
C ALA A 578 -28.18 -17.24 34.71
N ALA A 579 -28.66 -18.47 34.89
CA ALA A 579 -29.85 -18.75 35.68
C ALA A 579 -29.60 -18.38 37.15
N GLY A 580 -30.30 -17.38 37.65
CA GLY A 580 -30.48 -17.14 39.08
C GLY A 580 -29.85 -15.87 39.63
N ALA A 581 -30.56 -14.75 39.50
CA ALA A 581 -30.71 -13.74 40.55
C ALA A 581 -31.78 -12.73 40.12
N THR A 582 -32.88 -12.69 40.85
CA THR A 582 -33.90 -11.63 40.80
C THR A 582 -33.32 -10.30 41.30
N VAL A 583 -33.99 -9.17 40.97
CA VAL A 583 -33.98 -7.79 41.58
C VAL A 583 -33.72 -6.69 40.50
N PRO A 584 -34.36 -5.49 40.54
CA PRO A 584 -35.54 -5.14 39.75
C PRO A 584 -35.28 -4.00 38.73
N GLU A 585 -36.29 -3.71 37.92
CA GLU A 585 -36.32 -2.76 36.80
C GLU A 585 -35.97 -1.30 37.16
N PRO A 586 -35.14 -0.61 36.33
CA PRO A 586 -35.15 0.84 36.25
C PRO A 586 -35.65 1.36 34.88
N GLN A 587 -36.37 2.48 34.97
CA GLN A 587 -37.14 3.19 33.95
C GLN A 587 -36.37 3.70 32.72
N PRO A 588 -37.04 3.96 31.58
CA PRO A 588 -36.38 4.29 30.33
C PRO A 588 -35.96 5.77 30.29
N VAL A 589 -34.65 6.00 30.10
CA VAL A 589 -34.10 7.31 29.75
C VAL A 589 -33.89 7.36 28.24
N ALA A 590 -34.49 8.36 27.60
CA ALA A 590 -34.48 8.57 26.17
C ALA A 590 -33.06 8.88 25.65
N SER A 591 -32.63 8.18 24.60
CA SER A 591 -31.43 8.55 23.84
C SER A 591 -31.60 8.18 22.36
N THR A 592 -31.79 9.23 21.56
CA THR A 592 -31.33 9.46 20.18
C THR A 592 -31.15 8.25 19.26
N SER A 593 -32.03 8.19 18.26
CA SER A 593 -32.14 7.20 17.19
C SER A 593 -30.87 6.99 16.36
N SER A 594 -30.37 5.74 16.37
CA SER A 594 -29.63 5.16 15.25
C SER A 594 -30.63 4.77 14.14
N PRO A 595 -30.25 4.80 12.84
CA PRO A 595 -31.16 4.43 11.76
C PRO A 595 -31.61 2.97 11.95
N ALA A 596 -32.92 2.75 11.93
CA ALA A 596 -33.53 1.44 12.16
C ALA A 596 -32.99 0.41 11.15
N VAL A 597 -32.29 -0.61 11.64
CA VAL A 597 -31.90 -1.78 10.84
C VAL A 597 -33.19 -2.53 10.53
N ASP A 598 -33.53 -2.70 9.25
CA ASP A 598 -34.68 -3.49 8.85
C ASP A 598 -34.45 -4.95 9.28
N PRO A 599 -35.25 -5.51 10.20
CA PRO A 599 -35.02 -6.83 10.77
C PRO A 599 -35.20 -7.96 9.76
N LEU A 600 -35.74 -7.69 8.57
CA LEU A 600 -35.92 -8.67 7.49
C LEU A 600 -34.77 -8.63 6.46
N VAL A 601 -33.69 -7.90 6.71
CA VAL A 601 -32.48 -7.88 5.88
C VAL A 601 -31.38 -8.74 6.49
N VAL A 602 -30.85 -9.67 5.69
CA VAL A 602 -29.86 -10.65 6.17
C VAL A 602 -28.43 -10.13 6.14
N LEU A 603 -28.02 -9.49 5.05
CA LEU A 603 -26.66 -9.02 4.87
C LEU A 603 -26.38 -7.77 5.71
N ASN A 604 -25.25 -7.79 6.40
CA ASN A 604 -24.73 -6.66 7.17
C ASN A 604 -23.27 -6.37 6.76
N PRO A 605 -22.93 -5.13 6.36
CA PRO A 605 -21.58 -4.82 5.87
C PRO A 605 -20.51 -4.93 6.96
N ARG A 606 -20.91 -4.99 8.23
CA ARG A 606 -20.03 -5.08 9.40
C ARG A 606 -20.03 -6.48 10.04
N GLN A 607 -21.02 -7.32 9.78
CA GLN A 607 -21.17 -8.61 10.45
C GLN A 607 -21.24 -9.77 9.44
N LYS A 608 -20.63 -10.89 9.81
CA LYS A 608 -20.76 -12.14 9.05
C LYS A 608 -22.05 -12.85 9.46
N VAL A 609 -22.77 -13.39 8.50
CA VAL A 609 -23.94 -14.23 8.73
C VAL A 609 -23.67 -15.63 8.18
N LYS A 610 -23.93 -16.66 8.99
CA LYS A 610 -23.85 -18.06 8.56
C LYS A 610 -25.15 -18.48 7.92
N LEU A 611 -25.11 -18.90 6.66
CA LEU A 611 -26.29 -19.40 5.96
C LEU A 611 -26.08 -20.88 5.63
N PRO A 612 -27.07 -21.75 5.91
CA PRO A 612 -26.98 -23.17 5.57
C PRO A 612 -27.24 -23.40 4.08
N LEU A 613 -26.47 -24.29 3.46
CA LEU A 613 -26.77 -24.83 2.14
C LEU A 613 -28.03 -25.69 2.24
N ILE A 614 -29.10 -25.30 1.56
CA ILE A 614 -30.38 -26.03 1.58
C ILE A 614 -30.60 -26.83 0.30
N GLU A 615 -29.95 -26.46 -0.80
CA GLU A 615 -30.07 -27.15 -2.08
C GLU A 615 -28.82 -26.92 -2.95
N ARG A 616 -28.46 -27.94 -3.73
CA ARG A 616 -27.36 -27.90 -4.72
C ARG A 616 -27.91 -28.33 -6.06
N ILE A 617 -27.80 -27.48 -7.07
CA ILE A 617 -28.28 -27.74 -8.44
C ILE A 617 -27.06 -27.85 -9.35
N GLU A 618 -26.90 -28.99 -10.01
CA GLU A 618 -25.80 -29.21 -10.97
C GLU A 618 -26.24 -28.74 -12.35
N LEU A 619 -25.49 -27.79 -12.93
CA LEU A 619 -25.80 -27.24 -14.25
C LEU A 619 -25.01 -27.93 -15.36
N ASN A 620 -23.72 -28.13 -15.13
CA ASN A 620 -22.83 -28.85 -16.05
C ASN A 620 -21.68 -29.51 -15.25
N ARG A 621 -20.67 -30.03 -15.96
CA ARG A 621 -19.53 -30.75 -15.37
C ARG A 621 -18.88 -30.00 -14.18
N ASN A 622 -18.75 -28.68 -14.27
CA ASN A 622 -18.01 -27.89 -13.29
C ASN A 622 -18.75 -26.65 -12.78
N THR A 623 -20.05 -26.50 -13.05
CA THR A 623 -20.83 -25.37 -12.54
C THR A 623 -22.08 -25.84 -11.81
N ARG A 624 -22.33 -25.22 -10.65
CA ARG A 624 -23.45 -25.51 -9.76
C ARG A 624 -24.07 -24.22 -9.24
N ILE A 625 -25.36 -24.29 -8.91
CA ILE A 625 -26.01 -23.31 -8.05
C ILE A 625 -26.02 -23.87 -6.63
N PHE A 626 -25.43 -23.14 -5.70
CA PHE A 626 -25.51 -23.41 -4.26
C PHE A 626 -26.55 -22.48 -3.66
N ARG A 627 -27.68 -23.05 -3.23
CA ARG A 627 -28.79 -22.29 -2.65
C ARG A 627 -28.71 -22.35 -1.14
N PHE A 628 -28.61 -21.17 -0.55
CA PHE A 628 -28.52 -20.96 0.89
C PHE A 628 -29.85 -20.48 1.46
N GLY A 629 -30.26 -21.04 2.59
CA GLY A 629 -31.47 -20.62 3.29
C GLY A 629 -31.22 -19.35 4.08
N LEU A 630 -32.13 -18.38 3.98
CA LEU A 630 -32.15 -17.21 4.85
C LEU A 630 -32.83 -17.53 6.20
N PRO A 631 -32.66 -16.69 7.25
CA PRO A 631 -33.19 -16.98 8.59
C PRO A 631 -34.69 -17.24 8.65
N SER A 632 -35.47 -16.68 7.73
CA SER A 632 -36.88 -17.05 7.53
C SER A 632 -37.31 -16.89 6.07
N PRO A 633 -38.45 -17.49 5.66
CA PRO A 633 -39.01 -17.32 4.32
C PRO A 633 -39.40 -15.88 3.96
N GLN A 634 -39.42 -14.96 4.92
CA GLN A 634 -39.76 -13.54 4.73
C GLN A 634 -38.51 -12.65 4.62
N HIS A 635 -37.33 -13.19 4.92
CA HIS A 635 -36.10 -12.42 4.82
C HIS A 635 -35.73 -12.18 3.35
N ARG A 636 -35.18 -11.00 3.09
CA ARG A 636 -34.50 -10.65 1.85
C ARG A 636 -33.00 -10.58 2.08
N ILE A 637 -32.25 -10.67 1.00
CA ILE A 637 -30.78 -10.73 1.06
C ILE A 637 -30.22 -9.41 1.61
N GLY A 638 -30.68 -8.27 1.12
CA GLY A 638 -30.10 -6.94 1.40
C GLY A 638 -28.93 -6.60 0.49
N LEU A 639 -28.94 -7.08 -0.76
CA LEU A 639 -27.86 -6.84 -1.71
C LEU A 639 -28.32 -5.85 -2.80
N PRO A 640 -27.87 -4.58 -2.76
CA PRO A 640 -28.12 -3.64 -3.84
C PRO A 640 -27.59 -4.15 -5.19
N VAL A 641 -28.31 -3.87 -6.27
CA VAL A 641 -27.98 -4.37 -7.61
C VAL A 641 -26.61 -3.85 -8.06
N GLY A 642 -25.68 -4.76 -8.36
CA GLY A 642 -24.30 -4.42 -8.74
C GLY A 642 -23.28 -4.51 -7.60
N LYS A 643 -23.72 -4.79 -6.38
CA LYS A 643 -22.85 -5.15 -5.25
C LYS A 643 -22.62 -6.66 -5.16
N HIS A 644 -21.65 -7.05 -4.34
CA HIS A 644 -21.27 -8.43 -4.09
C HIS A 644 -21.19 -8.72 -2.58
N VAL A 645 -20.94 -9.99 -2.25
CA VAL A 645 -20.69 -10.47 -0.88
C VAL A 645 -19.30 -11.08 -0.79
N PHE A 646 -18.66 -10.97 0.38
CA PHE A 646 -17.55 -11.85 0.74
C PHE A 646 -18.09 -13.13 1.35
N THR A 647 -17.57 -14.25 0.86
CA THR A 647 -17.75 -15.57 1.45
C THR A 647 -16.47 -15.96 2.20
N TYR A 648 -16.63 -16.55 3.38
CA TYR A 648 -15.52 -16.99 4.23
C TYR A 648 -15.62 -18.48 4.52
N ALA A 649 -14.46 -19.14 4.49
CA ALA A 649 -14.32 -20.53 4.91
C ALA A 649 -12.93 -20.76 5.50
N THR A 650 -12.82 -21.67 6.46
CA THR A 650 -11.53 -22.20 6.91
C THR A 650 -11.25 -23.49 6.12
N ILE A 651 -10.28 -23.45 5.21
CA ILE A 651 -9.94 -24.55 4.30
C ILE A 651 -8.51 -24.99 4.62
N ASN A 652 -8.33 -26.24 5.04
CA ASN A 652 -7.02 -26.79 5.45
C ASN A 652 -6.29 -25.93 6.50
N GLY A 653 -7.04 -25.33 7.44
CA GLY A 653 -6.49 -24.45 8.48
C GLY A 653 -6.23 -23.01 8.04
N GLU A 654 -6.42 -22.68 6.76
CA GLU A 654 -6.30 -21.32 6.24
C GLU A 654 -7.67 -20.64 6.15
N ASN A 655 -7.75 -19.38 6.58
CA ASN A 655 -8.94 -18.56 6.37
C ASN A 655 -8.95 -18.04 4.92
N VAL A 656 -9.88 -18.52 4.11
CA VAL A 656 -10.06 -18.14 2.71
C VAL A 656 -11.28 -17.23 2.59
N MET A 657 -11.07 -16.07 1.98
CA MET A 657 -12.12 -15.10 1.65
C MET A 657 -12.19 -14.91 0.14
N ARG A 658 -13.38 -14.90 -0.44
CA ARG A 658 -13.60 -14.59 -1.86
C ARG A 658 -14.87 -13.77 -2.07
N ALA A 659 -14.80 -12.82 -2.99
CA ALA A 659 -15.95 -12.05 -3.45
C ALA A 659 -16.76 -12.87 -4.46
N TYR A 660 -18.08 -12.82 -4.35
CA TYR A 660 -19.02 -13.39 -5.30
C TYR A 660 -20.26 -12.52 -5.40
N THR A 661 -20.88 -12.48 -6.57
CA THR A 661 -22.19 -11.87 -6.77
C THR A 661 -23.24 -12.98 -6.88
N PRO A 662 -24.18 -13.06 -5.91
CA PRO A 662 -25.34 -13.94 -6.02
C PRO A 662 -26.17 -13.64 -7.27
N ILE A 663 -26.84 -14.65 -7.82
CA ILE A 663 -27.77 -14.49 -8.95
C ILE A 663 -29.21 -14.19 -8.50
N SER A 664 -29.50 -14.41 -7.21
CA SER A 664 -30.73 -13.99 -6.55
C SER A 664 -30.62 -12.56 -6.01
N GLY A 665 -31.69 -11.78 -6.11
CA GLY A 665 -31.87 -10.47 -5.52
C GLY A 665 -32.85 -10.48 -4.34
N ASP A 666 -33.27 -9.29 -3.92
CA ASP A 666 -34.19 -9.10 -2.80
C ASP A 666 -35.63 -9.60 -3.08
N GLU A 667 -35.95 -9.90 -4.34
CA GLU A 667 -37.23 -10.51 -4.74
C GLU A 667 -37.33 -12.01 -4.42
N GLU A 668 -36.21 -12.74 -4.34
CA GLU A 668 -36.22 -14.17 -4.00
C GLU A 668 -36.16 -14.37 -2.48
N LEU A 669 -37.28 -14.09 -1.81
CA LEU A 669 -37.39 -14.21 -0.36
C LEU A 669 -37.00 -15.61 0.15
N GLY A 670 -36.34 -15.62 1.31
CA GLY A 670 -35.99 -16.85 2.02
C GLY A 670 -34.77 -17.60 1.47
N ARG A 671 -34.16 -17.16 0.35
CA ARG A 671 -33.01 -17.84 -0.23
C ARG A 671 -31.95 -16.90 -0.82
N LEU A 672 -30.72 -17.40 -0.94
CA LEU A 672 -29.61 -16.78 -1.64
C LEU A 672 -28.96 -17.82 -2.56
N ASP A 673 -28.91 -17.55 -3.86
CA ASP A 673 -28.43 -18.48 -4.89
C ASP A 673 -27.06 -18.04 -5.42
N MET A 674 -26.06 -18.92 -5.27
CA MET A 674 -24.68 -18.71 -5.69
C MET A 674 -24.35 -19.56 -6.91
N LEU A 675 -24.16 -18.93 -8.06
CA LEU A 675 -23.68 -19.61 -9.26
C LEU A 675 -22.15 -19.68 -9.26
N ILE A 676 -21.59 -20.88 -9.08
CA ILE A 676 -20.15 -21.07 -8.91
C ILE A 676 -19.62 -22.09 -9.90
N LYS A 677 -18.59 -21.69 -10.67
CA LYS A 677 -17.73 -22.60 -11.41
C LYS A 677 -16.66 -23.16 -10.47
N VAL A 678 -16.68 -24.48 -10.31
CA VAL A 678 -15.77 -25.28 -9.52
C VAL A 678 -14.52 -25.56 -10.35
N TYR A 679 -13.42 -24.92 -9.97
CA TYR A 679 -12.11 -25.22 -10.54
C TYR A 679 -11.52 -26.42 -9.80
N PHE A 680 -11.69 -27.62 -10.34
CA PHE A 680 -11.18 -28.84 -9.73
C PHE A 680 -9.66 -28.92 -9.80
N ALA A 681 -9.04 -29.46 -8.74
CA ALA A 681 -7.63 -29.81 -8.76
C ALA A 681 -7.32 -30.78 -9.91
N ASN A 682 -6.12 -30.65 -10.48
CA ASN A 682 -5.56 -31.45 -11.56
C ASN A 682 -6.27 -31.35 -12.93
N GLU A 683 -7.21 -30.40 -13.11
CA GLU A 683 -7.83 -30.18 -14.43
C GLU A 683 -7.10 -29.14 -15.29
N HIS A 684 -6.67 -28.02 -14.69
CA HIS A 684 -6.00 -26.95 -15.42
C HIS A 684 -4.49 -26.98 -15.18
N PRO A 685 -3.64 -27.13 -16.21
CA PRO A 685 -2.19 -27.32 -16.04
C PRO A 685 -1.49 -26.11 -15.39
N ALA A 686 -2.03 -24.90 -15.57
CA ALA A 686 -1.50 -23.70 -14.91
C ALA A 686 -1.96 -23.52 -13.45
N PHE A 687 -2.99 -24.26 -13.01
CA PHE A 687 -3.59 -24.15 -11.68
C PHE A 687 -3.85 -25.55 -11.09
N PRO A 688 -2.79 -26.33 -10.82
CA PRO A 688 -2.91 -27.73 -10.45
C PRO A 688 -3.73 -27.96 -9.17
N ASP A 689 -3.73 -27.01 -8.24
CA ASP A 689 -4.50 -27.12 -7.00
C ASP A 689 -6.00 -26.75 -7.16
N GLY A 690 -6.38 -26.22 -8.32
CA GLY A 690 -7.73 -25.70 -8.57
C GLY A 690 -8.10 -24.49 -7.70
N GLY A 691 -9.39 -24.21 -7.58
CA GLY A 691 -9.92 -23.10 -6.79
C GLY A 691 -10.21 -23.53 -5.36
N LYS A 692 -9.49 -22.98 -4.37
CA LYS A 692 -9.69 -23.31 -2.95
C LYS A 692 -11.15 -23.15 -2.52
N MET A 693 -11.71 -21.94 -2.69
CA MET A 693 -13.08 -21.65 -2.25
C MET A 693 -14.14 -22.40 -3.08
N SER A 694 -13.96 -22.51 -4.40
CA SER A 694 -14.92 -23.20 -5.25
C SER A 694 -14.99 -24.71 -4.98
N GLN A 695 -13.84 -25.33 -4.67
CA GLN A 695 -13.80 -26.73 -4.23
C GLN A 695 -14.35 -26.91 -2.81
N HIS A 696 -14.21 -25.89 -1.95
CA HIS A 696 -14.90 -25.89 -0.66
C HIS A 696 -16.42 -25.88 -0.84
N PHE A 697 -16.97 -25.01 -1.70
CA PHE A 697 -18.39 -25.06 -2.06
C PHE A 697 -18.80 -26.44 -2.57
N GLU A 698 -18.01 -27.05 -3.46
CA GLU A 698 -18.26 -28.41 -3.94
C GLU A 698 -18.31 -29.45 -2.82
N SER A 699 -17.50 -29.29 -1.78
CA SER A 699 -17.42 -30.21 -0.65
C SER A 699 -18.58 -30.08 0.36
N LEU A 700 -19.38 -29.01 0.28
CA LEU A 700 -20.48 -28.77 1.21
C LEU A 700 -21.57 -29.83 1.07
N ARG A 701 -22.06 -30.30 2.22
CA ARG A 701 -23.27 -31.12 2.34
C ARG A 701 -24.47 -30.21 2.63
N ILE A 702 -25.66 -30.69 2.29
CA ILE A 702 -26.90 -30.00 2.70
C ILE A 702 -26.91 -29.88 4.23
N GLY A 703 -27.13 -28.68 4.73
CA GLY A 703 -27.02 -28.30 6.14
C GLY A 703 -25.70 -27.63 6.53
N ASP A 704 -24.63 -27.80 5.76
CA ASP A 704 -23.36 -27.11 6.02
C ASP A 704 -23.51 -25.60 5.79
N THR A 705 -22.80 -24.79 6.57
CA THR A 705 -22.93 -23.33 6.53
C THR A 705 -21.73 -22.66 5.91
N VAL A 706 -21.98 -21.60 5.13
CA VAL A 706 -20.95 -20.65 4.69
C VAL A 706 -21.19 -19.30 5.36
N GLU A 707 -20.12 -18.60 5.71
CA GLU A 707 -20.18 -17.23 6.25
C GLU A 707 -20.21 -16.21 5.12
N PHE A 708 -21.19 -15.31 5.15
CA PHE A 708 -21.39 -14.22 4.20
C PHE A 708 -21.24 -12.87 4.89
N LYS A 709 -20.58 -11.89 4.25
CA LYS A 709 -20.53 -10.48 4.69
C LYS A 709 -20.79 -9.58 3.47
N GLY A 710 -21.63 -8.58 3.62
CA GLY A 710 -22.02 -7.69 2.53
C GLY A 710 -23.17 -6.78 2.97
N PRO A 711 -23.65 -5.86 2.12
CA PRO A 711 -23.26 -5.68 0.74
C PRO A 711 -21.95 -4.88 0.58
N LEU A 712 -21.11 -5.28 -0.37
CA LEU A 712 -19.82 -4.67 -0.69
C LEU A 712 -19.76 -4.26 -2.17
N GLY A 713 -18.88 -3.32 -2.50
CA GLY A 713 -18.75 -2.79 -3.86
C GLY A 713 -19.13 -1.33 -3.96
N HIS A 714 -18.69 -0.73 -5.07
CA HIS A 714 -18.69 0.72 -5.29
C HIS A 714 -19.72 1.17 -6.33
N PHE A 715 -20.36 0.23 -7.02
CA PHE A 715 -21.43 0.47 -7.99
C PHE A 715 -22.77 -0.05 -7.46
N VAL A 716 -23.83 0.73 -7.67
CA VAL A 716 -25.22 0.33 -7.44
C VAL A 716 -26.05 0.79 -8.63
N TYR A 717 -26.80 -0.10 -9.26
CA TYR A 717 -27.82 0.29 -10.23
C TYR A 717 -29.11 0.64 -9.48
N ASP A 718 -29.50 1.90 -9.54
CA ASP A 718 -30.66 2.43 -8.81
C ASP A 718 -31.96 2.33 -9.64
N GLY A 719 -31.86 1.92 -10.90
CA GLY A 719 -32.98 1.76 -11.85
C GLY A 719 -33.12 2.93 -12.83
N ARG A 720 -33.76 2.68 -13.98
CA ARG A 720 -34.12 3.69 -15.01
C ARG A 720 -32.92 4.52 -15.48
N GLY A 721 -31.79 3.86 -15.69
CA GLY A 721 -30.53 4.48 -16.10
C GLY A 721 -29.83 5.25 -14.97
N SER A 722 -30.35 5.27 -13.75
CA SER A 722 -29.70 5.86 -12.59
C SER A 722 -28.76 4.84 -11.93
N TYR A 723 -27.58 5.28 -11.53
CA TYR A 723 -26.63 4.46 -10.80
C TYR A 723 -25.79 5.29 -9.84
N THR A 724 -25.32 4.66 -8.77
CA THR A 724 -24.42 5.26 -7.79
C THR A 724 -23.04 4.65 -7.95
N LEU A 725 -22.02 5.47 -8.21
CA LEU A 725 -20.62 5.06 -8.36
C LEU A 725 -19.77 5.80 -7.33
N ASN A 726 -19.05 5.07 -6.48
CA ASN A 726 -18.23 5.62 -5.38
C ASN A 726 -19.03 6.58 -4.47
N GLY A 727 -20.32 6.27 -4.23
CA GLY A 727 -21.23 7.10 -3.43
C GLY A 727 -21.75 8.35 -4.14
N LYS A 728 -21.36 8.61 -5.39
CA LYS A 728 -21.89 9.69 -6.22
C LYS A 728 -23.02 9.18 -7.08
N LEU A 729 -24.15 9.88 -7.07
CA LEU A 729 -25.30 9.56 -7.92
C LEU A 729 -25.06 10.08 -9.34
N HIS A 730 -25.19 9.19 -10.31
CA HIS A 730 -25.19 9.46 -11.75
C HIS A 730 -26.59 9.18 -12.27
N LYS A 731 -27.18 10.19 -12.88
CA LYS A 731 -28.50 10.07 -13.51
C LYS A 731 -28.25 10.03 -15.02
N HIS A 732 -28.99 9.19 -15.73
CA HIS A 732 -29.05 9.17 -17.19
C HIS A 732 -27.98 8.32 -17.91
N ALA A 733 -27.79 7.06 -17.54
CA ALA A 733 -27.25 6.08 -18.49
C ALA A 733 -28.38 5.55 -19.38
N THR A 734 -28.39 5.93 -20.66
CA THR A 734 -29.39 5.46 -21.63
C THR A 734 -28.93 4.22 -22.38
N HIS A 735 -27.62 4.00 -22.48
CA HIS A 735 -27.03 2.89 -23.21
C HIS A 735 -25.95 2.22 -22.34
N MET A 736 -26.12 0.93 -22.08
CA MET A 736 -25.20 0.13 -21.28
C MET A 736 -24.62 -1.02 -22.10
N SER A 737 -23.29 -1.00 -22.27
CA SER A 737 -22.52 -2.05 -22.93
C SER A 737 -21.89 -2.95 -21.87
N PHE A 738 -22.25 -4.22 -21.86
CA PHE A 738 -21.73 -5.22 -20.94
C PHE A 738 -20.75 -6.14 -21.64
N VAL A 739 -19.65 -6.46 -20.94
CA VAL A 739 -18.71 -7.48 -21.38
C VAL A 739 -18.43 -8.44 -20.24
N ALA A 740 -18.78 -9.71 -20.44
CA ALA A 740 -18.59 -10.76 -19.44
C ALA A 740 -17.66 -11.86 -19.96
N GLY A 741 -16.81 -12.39 -19.09
CA GLY A 741 -15.99 -13.59 -19.34
C GLY A 741 -16.27 -14.68 -18.31
N GLY A 742 -16.78 -15.83 -18.74
CA GLY A 742 -17.07 -16.97 -17.86
C GLY A 742 -17.97 -16.61 -16.67
N THR A 743 -17.50 -16.82 -15.44
CA THR A 743 -18.26 -16.48 -14.23
C THR A 743 -18.44 -14.98 -13.99
N GLY A 744 -17.76 -14.12 -14.75
CA GLY A 744 -17.96 -12.67 -14.69
C GLY A 744 -19.37 -12.22 -15.10
N ILE A 745 -20.19 -13.12 -15.63
CA ILE A 745 -21.59 -12.84 -15.96
C ILE A 745 -22.45 -12.47 -14.74
N THR A 746 -22.14 -12.96 -13.53
CA THR A 746 -23.05 -12.80 -12.38
C THR A 746 -23.34 -11.35 -11.97
N PRO A 747 -22.35 -10.43 -11.87
CA PRO A 747 -22.66 -9.01 -11.65
C PRO A 747 -23.37 -8.36 -12.83
N CYS A 748 -23.03 -8.70 -14.08
CA CYS A 748 -23.71 -8.17 -15.26
C CYS A 748 -25.19 -8.60 -15.28
N TYR A 749 -25.45 -9.88 -15.04
CA TYR A 749 -26.78 -10.46 -14.99
C TYR A 749 -27.66 -9.78 -13.94
N ALA A 750 -27.13 -9.47 -12.76
CA ALA A 750 -27.88 -8.76 -11.73
C ALA A 750 -28.41 -7.40 -12.22
N VAL A 751 -27.57 -6.63 -12.92
CA VAL A 751 -27.98 -5.32 -13.48
C VAL A 751 -28.97 -5.50 -14.64
N ILE A 752 -28.69 -6.42 -15.57
CA ILE A 752 -29.54 -6.69 -16.74
C ILE A 752 -30.95 -7.13 -16.30
N LYS A 753 -31.03 -8.11 -15.38
CA LYS A 753 -32.29 -8.61 -14.82
C LYS A 753 -33.09 -7.50 -14.15
N ALA A 754 -32.43 -6.65 -13.35
CA ALA A 754 -33.09 -5.55 -12.65
C ALA A 754 -33.66 -4.49 -13.61
N ALA A 755 -32.87 -4.08 -14.62
CA ALA A 755 -33.28 -3.10 -15.61
C ALA A 755 -34.43 -3.62 -16.49
N LEU A 756 -34.36 -4.87 -16.97
CA LEU A 756 -35.38 -5.42 -17.85
C LEU A 756 -36.70 -5.71 -17.11
N ARG A 757 -36.65 -6.03 -15.82
CA ARG A 757 -37.84 -6.26 -15.00
C ARG A 757 -38.70 -5.01 -14.80
N ASP A 758 -38.12 -3.81 -14.78
CA ASP A 758 -38.89 -2.57 -14.68
C ASP A 758 -39.40 -2.16 -16.08
N PRO A 759 -40.73 -2.18 -16.34
CA PRO A 759 -41.29 -1.76 -17.63
C PRO A 759 -41.11 -0.24 -17.89
N GLU A 760 -40.88 0.55 -16.84
CA GLU A 760 -40.61 1.99 -16.94
C GLU A 760 -39.14 2.30 -17.24
N ASP A 761 -38.25 1.33 -17.10
CA ASP A 761 -36.84 1.48 -17.43
C ASP A 761 -36.65 1.41 -18.94
N LYS A 762 -36.12 2.47 -19.55
CA LYS A 762 -35.93 2.56 -21.01
C LYS A 762 -34.47 2.34 -21.43
N THR A 763 -33.60 1.95 -20.49
CA THR A 763 -32.18 1.73 -20.74
C THR A 763 -32.00 0.66 -21.81
N GLN A 764 -31.19 0.98 -22.83
CA GLN A 764 -30.79 0.06 -23.88
C GLN A 764 -29.56 -0.71 -23.42
N ILE A 765 -29.59 -2.03 -23.55
CA ILE A 765 -28.59 -2.94 -23.00
C ILE A 765 -28.03 -3.79 -24.14
N SER A 766 -26.71 -3.90 -24.19
CA SER A 766 -26.03 -4.88 -25.02
C SER A 766 -25.04 -5.68 -24.19
N LEU A 767 -24.95 -6.99 -24.42
CA LEU A 767 -24.03 -7.90 -23.76
C LEU A 767 -23.23 -8.71 -24.79
N VAL A 768 -21.90 -8.62 -24.71
CA VAL A 768 -20.99 -9.59 -25.33
C VAL A 768 -20.52 -10.56 -24.24
N PHE A 769 -20.87 -11.85 -24.36
CA PHE A 769 -20.55 -12.86 -23.37
C PHE A 769 -19.59 -13.93 -23.91
N ALA A 770 -18.36 -13.93 -23.41
CA ALA A 770 -17.27 -14.80 -23.84
C ALA A 770 -17.10 -16.05 -22.96
N ASN A 771 -17.08 -17.23 -23.60
CA ASN A 771 -16.90 -18.53 -22.95
C ASN A 771 -15.93 -19.44 -23.74
N ASN A 772 -15.57 -20.58 -23.16
CA ASN A 772 -14.69 -21.54 -23.84
C ASN A 772 -15.47 -22.37 -24.86
N THR A 773 -16.60 -22.95 -24.44
CA THR A 773 -17.51 -23.76 -25.26
C THR A 773 -18.97 -23.36 -25.04
N GLU A 774 -19.89 -23.92 -25.82
CA GLU A 774 -21.34 -23.70 -25.65
C GLU A 774 -21.85 -24.23 -24.30
N GLU A 775 -21.28 -25.32 -23.80
CA GLU A 775 -21.63 -25.92 -22.50
C GLU A 775 -21.15 -25.08 -21.31
N ASP A 776 -20.17 -24.20 -21.53
CA ASP A 776 -19.65 -23.29 -20.51
C ASP A 776 -20.51 -22.01 -20.36
N ILE A 777 -21.50 -21.78 -21.24
CA ILE A 777 -22.32 -20.57 -21.19
C ILE A 777 -23.27 -20.66 -20.00
N LEU A 778 -22.91 -19.92 -18.95
CA LEU A 778 -23.69 -19.86 -17.73
C LEU A 778 -24.95 -19.00 -17.90
N LEU A 779 -26.07 -19.44 -17.32
CA LEU A 779 -27.38 -18.75 -17.44
C LEU A 779 -27.86 -18.60 -18.89
N ARG A 780 -27.51 -19.55 -19.77
CA ARG A 780 -27.82 -19.45 -21.20
C ARG A 780 -29.32 -19.33 -21.44
N GLU A 781 -30.11 -20.24 -20.85
CA GLU A 781 -31.55 -20.28 -21.05
C GLU A 781 -32.22 -18.99 -20.57
N GLU A 782 -31.82 -18.47 -19.40
CA GLU A 782 -32.35 -17.24 -18.83
C GLU A 782 -31.94 -16.00 -19.63
N LEU A 783 -30.70 -15.94 -20.11
CA LEU A 783 -30.23 -14.83 -20.96
C LEU A 783 -30.93 -14.84 -22.32
N ASP A 784 -31.05 -16.00 -22.96
CA ASP A 784 -31.76 -16.18 -24.23
C ASP A 784 -33.25 -15.82 -24.06
N GLU A 785 -33.89 -16.23 -22.97
CA GLU A 785 -35.27 -15.85 -22.64
C GLU A 785 -35.41 -14.33 -22.43
N LEU A 786 -34.51 -13.69 -21.68
CA LEU A 786 -34.52 -12.23 -21.51
C LEU A 786 -34.36 -11.49 -22.83
N ALA A 787 -33.47 -11.95 -23.71
CA ALA A 787 -33.26 -11.35 -25.03
C ALA A 787 -34.50 -11.52 -25.93
N ASN A 788 -35.13 -12.71 -25.89
CA ASN A 788 -36.34 -12.99 -26.65
C ASN A 788 -37.57 -12.20 -26.15
N ASN A 789 -37.65 -11.96 -24.85
CA ASN A 789 -38.75 -11.20 -24.22
C ASN A 789 -38.57 -9.68 -24.32
N HIS A 790 -37.35 -9.20 -24.55
CA HIS A 790 -37.03 -7.77 -24.66
C HIS A 790 -36.16 -7.42 -25.88
N PRO A 791 -36.55 -7.83 -27.11
CA PRO A 791 -35.72 -7.65 -28.30
C PRO A 791 -35.51 -6.18 -28.69
N ASP A 792 -36.33 -5.27 -28.17
CA ASP A 792 -36.25 -3.82 -28.35
C ASP A 792 -35.36 -3.11 -27.32
N ARG A 793 -34.88 -3.82 -26.29
CA ARG A 793 -34.05 -3.24 -25.21
C ARG A 793 -32.79 -4.05 -24.90
N PHE A 794 -32.76 -5.35 -25.20
CA PHE A 794 -31.65 -6.22 -24.84
C PHE A 794 -31.08 -6.97 -26.05
N HIS A 795 -29.87 -6.59 -26.43
CA HIS A 795 -29.07 -7.29 -27.44
C HIS A 795 -28.08 -8.23 -26.77
N LEU A 796 -28.21 -9.53 -27.02
CA LEU A 796 -27.32 -10.57 -26.50
C LEU A 796 -26.45 -11.14 -27.62
N TRP A 797 -25.13 -11.18 -27.40
CA TRP A 797 -24.20 -11.80 -28.32
C TRP A 797 -23.20 -12.70 -27.60
N HIS A 798 -23.21 -13.99 -27.94
CA HIS A 798 -22.25 -14.95 -27.42
C HIS A 798 -20.98 -15.01 -28.26
N THR A 799 -19.86 -15.34 -27.62
CA THR A 799 -18.67 -15.82 -28.32
C THR A 799 -18.06 -16.99 -27.57
N VAL A 800 -17.71 -18.05 -28.29
CA VAL A 800 -17.07 -19.25 -27.72
C VAL A 800 -15.71 -19.47 -28.36
N SER A 801 -14.71 -19.88 -27.59
CA SER A 801 -13.38 -20.19 -28.13
C SER A 801 -13.40 -21.39 -29.07
N GLN A 802 -14.28 -22.36 -28.80
CA GLN A 802 -14.44 -23.60 -29.56
C GLN A 802 -15.93 -23.98 -29.62
N THR A 803 -16.39 -24.40 -30.80
CA THR A 803 -17.74 -24.96 -31.00
C THR A 803 -17.63 -26.19 -31.92
N ASN A 804 -18.44 -27.21 -31.62
CA ASN A 804 -18.63 -28.38 -32.47
C ASN A 804 -20.01 -28.38 -33.16
N SER A 805 -20.83 -27.36 -32.91
CA SER A 805 -22.18 -27.26 -33.43
C SER A 805 -22.18 -26.61 -34.81
N SER A 806 -22.77 -27.29 -35.80
CA SER A 806 -23.03 -26.70 -37.12
C SER A 806 -24.00 -25.53 -37.06
N ASP A 807 -24.79 -25.46 -35.99
CA ASP A 807 -25.92 -24.54 -35.85
C ASP A 807 -25.56 -23.34 -34.96
N TRP A 808 -24.28 -23.16 -34.59
CA TRP A 808 -23.81 -22.01 -33.81
C TRP A 808 -23.93 -20.71 -34.60
N LYS A 809 -24.84 -19.84 -34.17
CA LYS A 809 -25.19 -18.59 -34.89
C LYS A 809 -24.37 -17.37 -34.46
N PHE A 810 -23.56 -17.50 -33.42
CA PHE A 810 -22.81 -16.38 -32.84
C PHE A 810 -21.32 -16.45 -33.18
N SER A 811 -20.51 -15.55 -32.59
CA SER A 811 -19.08 -15.49 -32.85
C SER A 811 -18.32 -16.70 -32.33
N THR A 812 -17.22 -17.03 -33.02
CA THR A 812 -16.23 -18.03 -32.55
C THR A 812 -14.87 -17.35 -32.40
N GLY A 813 -14.20 -17.58 -31.28
CA GLY A 813 -12.92 -17.00 -30.92
C GLY A 813 -12.96 -16.13 -29.66
N ARG A 814 -11.80 -15.55 -29.32
CA ARG A 814 -11.69 -14.54 -28.27
C ARG A 814 -12.40 -13.26 -28.69
N VAL A 815 -12.74 -12.41 -27.72
CA VAL A 815 -13.30 -11.08 -27.99
C VAL A 815 -12.34 -10.27 -28.87
N THR A 816 -12.91 -9.55 -29.83
CA THR A 816 -12.16 -8.67 -30.75
C THR A 816 -12.81 -7.30 -30.81
N LEU A 817 -12.04 -6.30 -31.24
CA LEU A 817 -12.57 -4.96 -31.47
C LEU A 817 -13.75 -4.96 -32.45
N GLU A 818 -13.70 -5.81 -33.49
CA GLU A 818 -14.79 -5.89 -34.46
C GLU A 818 -16.08 -6.40 -33.84
N MET A 819 -16.01 -7.42 -32.97
CA MET A 819 -17.18 -7.88 -32.21
C MET A 819 -17.76 -6.76 -31.34
N PHE A 820 -16.91 -5.95 -30.71
CA PHE A 820 -17.36 -4.83 -29.89
C PHE A 820 -18.07 -3.78 -30.75
N LYS A 821 -17.48 -3.39 -31.88
CA LYS A 821 -18.10 -2.42 -32.81
C LYS A 821 -19.43 -2.90 -33.38
N GLN A 822 -19.57 -4.20 -33.62
CA GLN A 822 -20.78 -4.79 -34.20
C GLN A 822 -21.91 -4.96 -33.18
N HIS A 823 -21.58 -5.29 -31.92
CA HIS A 823 -22.57 -5.72 -30.95
C HIS A 823 -22.74 -4.78 -29.76
N LEU A 824 -21.74 -3.98 -29.39
CA LEU A 824 -21.84 -3.00 -28.31
C LEU A 824 -22.16 -1.61 -28.85
N PHE A 825 -22.66 -0.73 -27.98
CA PHE A 825 -22.90 0.67 -28.35
C PHE A 825 -21.59 1.42 -28.53
N ALA A 826 -21.44 2.17 -29.62
CA ALA A 826 -20.41 3.20 -29.70
C ALA A 826 -20.76 4.33 -28.72
N CYS A 827 -19.77 4.82 -27.98
CA CYS A 827 -20.00 5.89 -27.02
C CYS A 827 -20.18 7.22 -27.75
N SER A 828 -21.40 7.76 -27.74
CA SER A 828 -21.74 9.03 -28.38
C SER A 828 -21.85 10.20 -27.40
N GLY A 829 -21.64 9.97 -26.10
CA GLY A 829 -21.80 10.98 -25.07
C GLY A 829 -21.75 10.42 -23.64
N PRO A 830 -21.98 11.28 -22.62
CA PRO A 830 -21.87 10.91 -21.21
C PRO A 830 -22.92 9.90 -20.75
N GLU A 831 -23.99 9.72 -21.54
CA GLU A 831 -25.10 8.82 -21.28
C GLU A 831 -24.77 7.33 -21.56
N CYS A 832 -23.59 7.06 -22.12
CA CYS A 832 -23.10 5.72 -22.37
C CYS A 832 -22.31 5.19 -21.17
N LEU A 833 -22.56 3.94 -20.80
CA LEU A 833 -21.85 3.24 -19.73
C LEU A 833 -21.33 1.90 -20.25
N ALA A 834 -20.11 1.54 -19.90
CA ALA A 834 -19.57 0.22 -20.15
C ALA A 834 -19.32 -0.48 -18.81
N LEU A 835 -19.83 -1.69 -18.63
CA LEU A 835 -19.63 -2.48 -17.42
C LEU A 835 -19.02 -3.82 -17.78
N MET A 836 -17.97 -4.23 -17.07
CA MET A 836 -17.22 -5.42 -17.44
C MET A 836 -16.78 -6.25 -16.24
N CYS A 837 -16.76 -7.56 -16.42
CA CYS A 837 -16.24 -8.50 -15.44
C CYS A 837 -15.73 -9.77 -16.13
N GLY A 838 -14.55 -10.23 -15.76
CA GLY A 838 -13.92 -11.39 -16.39
C GLY A 838 -12.46 -11.53 -15.97
N PRO A 839 -11.73 -12.47 -16.59
CA PRO A 839 -10.30 -12.65 -16.32
C PRO A 839 -9.50 -11.36 -16.57
N PRO A 840 -8.52 -11.00 -15.72
CA PRO A 840 -7.75 -9.75 -15.86
C PRO A 840 -7.19 -9.52 -17.26
N ALA A 841 -6.62 -10.56 -17.88
CA ALA A 841 -6.07 -10.48 -19.24
C ALA A 841 -7.12 -10.11 -20.31
N MET A 842 -8.38 -10.54 -20.16
CA MET A 842 -9.47 -10.15 -21.06
C MET A 842 -9.84 -8.69 -20.86
N LEU A 843 -9.90 -8.22 -19.62
CA LEU A 843 -10.29 -6.85 -19.31
C LEU A 843 -9.21 -5.85 -19.74
N GLU A 844 -7.97 -6.07 -19.30
CA GLU A 844 -6.86 -5.14 -19.47
C GLU A 844 -6.35 -5.10 -20.92
N HIS A 845 -6.24 -6.25 -21.60
CA HIS A 845 -5.60 -6.31 -22.92
C HIS A 845 -6.58 -6.26 -24.09
N CYS A 846 -7.88 -6.42 -23.82
CA CYS A 846 -8.90 -6.40 -24.86
C CYS A 846 -9.99 -5.38 -24.54
N CYS A 847 -10.74 -5.59 -23.45
CA CYS A 847 -11.98 -4.84 -23.22
C CYS A 847 -11.74 -3.33 -23.06
N VAL A 848 -10.80 -2.92 -22.19
CA VAL A 848 -10.50 -1.51 -21.94
C VAL A 848 -9.98 -0.81 -23.20
N PRO A 849 -8.92 -1.31 -23.89
CA PRO A 849 -8.46 -0.69 -25.13
C PRO A 849 -9.54 -0.62 -26.22
N PHE A 850 -10.39 -1.65 -26.35
CA PHE A 850 -11.44 -1.67 -27.36
C PHE A 850 -12.53 -0.63 -27.05
N LEU A 851 -12.96 -0.52 -25.80
CA LEU A 851 -13.94 0.48 -25.37
C LEU A 851 -13.40 1.91 -25.47
N GLU A 852 -12.14 2.15 -25.12
CA GLU A 852 -11.49 3.45 -25.34
C GLU A 852 -11.51 3.83 -26.83
N SER A 853 -11.20 2.87 -27.72
CA SER A 853 -11.28 3.09 -29.17
C SER A 853 -12.71 3.31 -29.71
N MET A 854 -13.73 2.94 -28.92
CA MET A 854 -15.15 3.19 -29.19
C MET A 854 -15.67 4.46 -28.49
N GLY A 855 -14.78 5.26 -27.89
CA GLY A 855 -15.09 6.57 -27.32
C GLY A 855 -15.47 6.57 -25.84
N TYR A 856 -15.36 5.44 -25.13
CA TYR A 856 -15.61 5.41 -23.69
C TYR A 856 -14.45 6.06 -22.93
N SER A 857 -14.78 6.97 -22.02
CA SER A 857 -13.81 7.50 -21.04
C SER A 857 -13.61 6.54 -19.87
N LYS A 858 -12.54 6.74 -19.09
CA LYS A 858 -12.25 5.93 -17.90
C LYS A 858 -13.39 5.99 -16.87
N GLU A 859 -14.05 7.14 -16.75
CA GLU A 859 -15.18 7.34 -15.84
C GLU A 859 -16.45 6.62 -16.29
N GLN A 860 -16.55 6.25 -17.56
CA GLN A 860 -17.66 5.48 -18.14
C GLN A 860 -17.41 3.98 -18.18
N MET A 861 -16.20 3.52 -17.80
CA MET A 861 -15.83 2.12 -17.75
C MET A 861 -15.82 1.63 -16.30
N ILE A 862 -16.74 0.73 -15.98
CA ILE A 862 -16.93 0.18 -14.64
C ILE A 862 -16.47 -1.28 -14.62
N HIS A 863 -15.58 -1.57 -13.67
CA HIS A 863 -15.10 -2.91 -13.39
C HIS A 863 -15.77 -3.42 -12.13
N PHE A 864 -16.46 -4.55 -12.21
CA PHE A 864 -17.12 -5.16 -11.05
C PHE A 864 -16.15 -5.82 -10.07
#